data_AF-A0A2H0CTT4-F1
#
_entry.id   AF-A0A2H0CTT4-F1
#
_cell.length_a   1.000
_cell.length_b   1.000
_cell.length_c   1.000
_cell.angle_alpha   90.00
_cell.angle_beta   90.00
_cell.angle_gamma   90.00
#
_symmetry.space_group_name_H-M   'P 1'
#
loop_
_entity.id
_entity.type
_entity.pdbx_description
1 polymer ?
#
loop_
_entity_poly.entity_id
_entity_poly.type
_entity_poly.pdbx_seq_one_letter_code
_entity_poly.pdbx_strand_id
1 'polypeptide(L)'
;MINWKRHKTYMLYGIVFFTTMSLLMSEIAVIRAAKIAFGFSYEFFLIPLAMMGIGFGGIFVFYFSPLFNFGKKHSYVAGMFFLYAAVTPTPFLFTKFYTVLPGISAEVFFFATSTFVFFIAGVLLSYVFKLHSHQAPALYFFDLFGAALGVFAVVYLMDLRGFSAAVIVAFFVSIVPGIIYSFHVRAHRMGVCFLSGIFVLVPVFYLMPFYNIFSIPCEGEYSLATQSNSFSQVDAVFFPDKFNTEYGNASFNTIPESVKAYKFGVDCFSIGTYLYNFDSIEEMSFLKEGLRSIPFESSNEKISSVLVIGGGGGSDVIRALLHGSEEIIVTEINPLMVQFARNFTTPTSYPYGQPGVRLHVGDTRQFVETTSRKYDLVLYAMSRRFGNLGFLTEYPSYVDTVEAYSTYLRQLQPNGMLVSVFPHRAQEKYTGLVISAFEKNDIDPRNKLVLIEGSRGLEDLIIAKTENILSEELQKIREESMSRDFESVTMYEGNNLARFVNVPTDDRPYLTRPIGNRASLNLNPDTLPLYFLLPTLLIFLVVAATFFRARISANTLTRLGSLVYFSFLGVVSVSFQIASVMKFPFFLGNPTHTLGVVLTSILIFGSLGSISTLRLRTSNFFRTVAIINAIIVALFLALIPVQQFILESLLSAGLTQRLILVIVLIAPLSFTMGMLFPFGLKTIGKISEDLVPWMWGLNGLAAVLGGIIAQIISIHYGYTVLVLSVALSYGAVVLGAFLLTSLPKN
;
A
#
# COMPACT_ATOMS: atom_id res chain seq x y z
N MET A 1 8.21 32.64 39.43
CA MET A 1 8.09 32.78 37.95
C MET A 1 8.65 31.55 37.25
N ILE A 2 7.88 30.46 37.22
CA ILE A 2 8.22 29.28 36.43
C ILE A 2 8.05 29.66 34.95
N ASN A 3 9.16 29.92 34.27
CA ASN A 3 9.42 29.69 32.84
C ASN A 3 8.29 29.95 31.82
N TRP A 4 7.58 31.09 31.92
CA TRP A 4 6.48 31.47 31.00
C TRP A 4 6.89 31.46 29.51
N LYS A 5 8.14 31.83 29.19
CA LYS A 5 8.68 31.74 27.82
C LYS A 5 8.82 30.29 27.34
N ARG A 6 9.30 29.37 28.18
CA ARG A 6 9.36 27.94 27.84
C ARG A 6 7.97 27.34 27.64
N HIS A 7 6.99 27.74 28.45
CA HIS A 7 5.63 27.21 28.33
C HIS A 7 5.01 27.51 26.96
N LYS A 8 5.21 28.72 26.42
CA LYS A 8 4.76 29.09 25.07
C LYS A 8 5.40 28.24 23.98
N THR A 9 6.68 27.91 24.11
CA THR A 9 7.41 27.06 23.16
C THR A 9 6.90 25.62 23.16
N TYR A 10 6.62 25.03 24.33
CA TYR A 10 6.05 23.67 24.39
C TYR A 10 4.64 23.58 23.79
N MET A 11 3.82 24.62 23.93
CA MET A 11 2.50 24.66 23.29
C MET A 11 2.61 24.69 21.75
N LEU A 12 3.61 25.41 21.21
CA LEU A 12 3.87 25.41 19.76
C LEU A 12 4.24 24.01 19.25
N TYR A 13 5.09 23.31 19.99
CA TYR A 13 5.47 21.93 19.66
C TYR A 13 4.26 20.99 19.72
N GLY A 14 3.40 21.14 20.72
CA GLY A 14 2.14 20.40 20.81
C GLY A 14 1.20 20.67 19.63
N ILE A 15 1.10 21.91 19.16
CA ILE A 15 0.29 22.26 17.99
C ILE A 15 0.80 21.52 16.73
N VAL A 16 2.11 21.58 16.45
CA VAL A 16 2.69 20.89 15.29
C VAL A 16 2.51 19.37 15.41
N PHE A 17 2.81 18.82 16.59
CA PHE A 17 2.69 17.39 16.87
C PHE A 17 1.26 16.87 16.64
N PHE A 18 0.24 17.49 17.24
CA PHE A 18 -1.14 16.98 17.09
C PHE A 18 -1.72 17.27 15.71
N THR A 19 -1.33 18.38 15.05
CA THR A 19 -1.75 18.66 13.67
C THR A 19 -1.24 17.57 12.72
N THR A 20 0.03 17.19 12.85
CA THR A 20 0.64 16.18 11.97
C THR A 20 0.23 14.76 12.32
N MET A 21 0.02 14.49 13.62
CA MET A 21 -0.60 13.24 14.07
C MET A 21 -1.97 13.04 13.41
N SER A 22 -2.89 14.01 13.52
CA SER A 22 -4.21 13.88 12.87
C SER A 22 -4.11 13.87 11.35
N LEU A 23 -3.17 14.61 10.76
CA LEU A 23 -2.97 14.67 9.32
C LEU A 23 -2.60 13.29 8.76
N LEU A 24 -1.62 12.61 9.36
CA LEU A 24 -1.18 11.29 8.92
C LEU A 24 -2.21 10.20 9.25
N MET A 25 -2.91 10.31 10.39
CA MET A 25 -4.05 9.43 10.66
C MET A 25 -5.11 9.55 9.55
N SER A 26 -5.41 10.79 9.14
CA SER A 26 -6.38 11.06 8.07
C SER A 26 -5.88 10.56 6.72
N GLU A 27 -4.59 10.72 6.40
CA GLU A 27 -3.99 10.22 5.16
C GLU A 27 -4.13 8.71 5.01
N ILE A 28 -3.71 7.94 6.02
CA ILE A 28 -3.84 6.48 6.00
C ILE A 28 -5.32 6.06 5.96
N ALA A 29 -6.18 6.75 6.69
CA ALA A 29 -7.62 6.48 6.65
C ALA A 29 -8.22 6.77 5.27
N VAL A 30 -7.89 7.88 4.62
CA VAL A 30 -8.37 8.21 3.27
C VAL A 30 -7.85 7.20 2.25
N ILE A 31 -6.59 6.75 2.35
CA ILE A 31 -6.04 5.67 1.51
C ILE A 31 -6.85 4.39 1.69
N ARG A 32 -7.13 3.99 2.93
CA ARG A 32 -7.93 2.79 3.20
C ARG A 32 -9.36 2.94 2.69
N ALA A 33 -9.98 4.10 2.87
CA ALA A 33 -11.32 4.39 2.40
C ALA A 33 -11.42 4.28 0.88
N ALA A 34 -10.43 4.81 0.14
CA ALA A 34 -10.38 4.69 -1.31
C ALA A 34 -10.14 3.25 -1.77
N LYS A 35 -9.29 2.47 -1.08
CA LYS A 35 -9.12 1.04 -1.38
C LYS A 35 -10.42 0.27 -1.27
N ILE A 36 -11.18 0.53 -0.21
CA ILE A 36 -12.49 -0.11 0.00
C ILE A 36 -13.49 0.37 -1.07
N ALA A 37 -13.65 1.69 -1.22
CA ALA A 37 -14.74 2.31 -1.99
C ALA A 37 -14.52 2.45 -3.50
N PHE A 38 -13.27 2.45 -3.97
CA PHE A 38 -12.93 2.65 -5.39
C PHE A 38 -11.94 1.59 -5.94
N GLY A 39 -11.35 0.76 -5.07
CA GLY A 39 -10.39 -0.27 -5.45
C GLY A 39 -8.92 0.17 -5.42
N PHE A 40 -8.01 -0.77 -5.67
CA PHE A 40 -6.56 -0.63 -5.44
C PHE A 40 -5.88 0.49 -6.24
N SER A 41 -6.38 0.85 -7.42
CA SER A 41 -5.71 1.82 -8.30
C SER A 41 -5.67 3.25 -7.77
N TYR A 42 -6.48 3.59 -6.77
CA TYR A 42 -6.60 4.97 -6.29
C TYR A 42 -5.65 5.35 -5.16
N GLU A 43 -4.97 4.37 -4.53
CA GLU A 43 -3.96 4.67 -3.50
C GLU A 43 -2.81 5.51 -4.06
N PHE A 44 -2.47 5.28 -5.34
CA PHE A 44 -1.43 6.01 -6.05
C PHE A 44 -1.78 7.47 -6.29
N PHE A 45 -3.05 7.86 -6.25
CA PHE A 45 -3.46 9.28 -6.39
C PHE A 45 -3.44 10.01 -5.05
N LEU A 46 -3.70 9.31 -3.95
CA LEU A 46 -3.94 9.98 -2.68
C LEU A 46 -2.69 10.55 -2.04
N ILE A 47 -1.57 9.83 -2.09
CA ILE A 47 -0.29 10.34 -1.57
C ILE A 47 0.14 11.59 -2.36
N PRO A 48 0.18 11.57 -3.71
CA PRO A 48 0.32 12.76 -4.55
C PRO A 48 -0.60 13.92 -4.19
N LEU A 49 -1.90 13.68 -4.05
CA LEU A 49 -2.88 14.72 -3.77
C LEU A 49 -2.71 15.32 -2.37
N ALA A 50 -2.37 14.49 -1.37
CA ALA A 50 -2.06 14.94 -0.02
C ALA A 50 -0.82 15.84 -0.02
N MET A 51 0.27 15.39 -0.64
CA MET A 51 1.51 16.17 -0.80
C MET A 51 1.29 17.45 -1.60
N MET A 52 0.46 17.40 -2.64
CA MET A 52 0.08 18.57 -3.43
C MET A 52 -0.74 19.57 -2.61
N GLY A 53 -1.69 19.10 -1.80
CA GLY A 53 -2.44 19.93 -0.85
C GLY A 53 -1.52 20.65 0.12
N ILE A 54 -0.65 19.91 0.83
CA ILE A 54 0.34 20.49 1.74
C ILE A 54 1.24 21.50 1.01
N GLY A 55 1.69 21.14 -0.20
CA GLY A 55 2.54 21.96 -1.06
C GLY A 55 1.89 23.31 -1.42
N PHE A 56 0.65 23.26 -1.90
CA PHE A 56 -0.13 24.46 -2.21
C PHE A 56 -0.46 25.29 -0.98
N GLY A 57 -0.66 24.66 0.19
CA GLY A 57 -0.83 25.38 1.45
C GLY A 57 0.39 26.25 1.78
N GLY A 58 1.60 25.75 1.52
CA GLY A 58 2.83 26.53 1.65
C GLY A 58 2.92 27.73 0.71
N ILE A 59 2.59 27.52 -0.56
CA ILE A 59 2.57 28.59 -1.59
C ILE A 59 1.48 29.63 -1.27
N PHE A 60 0.34 29.19 -0.75
CA PHE A 60 -0.72 30.09 -0.31
C PHE A 60 -0.24 31.01 0.82
N VAL A 61 0.44 30.48 1.84
CA VAL A 61 1.01 31.30 2.93
C VAL A 61 1.99 32.34 2.37
N PHE A 62 2.79 32.00 1.37
CA PHE A 62 3.70 32.96 0.74
C PHE A 62 2.98 34.19 0.17
N TYR A 63 1.99 33.97 -0.70
CA TYR A 63 1.29 35.07 -1.39
C TYR A 63 0.29 35.80 -0.51
N PHE A 64 -0.38 35.09 0.40
CA PHE A 64 -1.54 35.62 1.12
C PHE A 64 -1.26 35.97 2.58
N SER A 65 -0.15 35.53 3.18
CA SER A 65 0.21 35.94 4.55
C SER A 65 0.26 37.47 4.76
N PRO A 66 0.73 38.29 3.80
CA PRO A 66 0.70 39.75 3.94
C PRO A 66 -0.72 40.31 4.00
N LEU A 67 -1.68 39.70 3.29
CA LEU A 67 -3.07 40.14 3.20
C LEU A 67 -3.85 39.80 4.48
N PHE A 68 -3.64 38.61 5.03
CA PHE A 68 -4.40 38.11 6.19
C PHE A 68 -3.82 38.54 7.54
N ASN A 69 -2.63 39.12 7.57
CA ASN A 69 -2.00 39.64 8.79
C ASN A 69 -2.04 38.61 9.95
N PHE A 70 -1.82 37.33 9.62
CA PHE A 70 -2.03 36.18 10.52
C PHE A 70 -1.35 36.34 11.89
N GLY A 71 -0.25 37.12 11.97
CA GLY A 71 0.51 37.35 13.20
C GLY A 71 -0.13 38.32 14.19
N LYS A 72 -1.11 39.13 13.76
CA LYS A 72 -1.79 40.13 14.62
C LYS A 72 -3.24 39.73 14.95
N LYS A 73 -3.86 38.90 14.11
CA LYS A 73 -5.27 38.52 14.24
C LYS A 73 -5.40 37.02 14.56
N HIS A 74 -5.11 36.67 15.81
CA HIS A 74 -5.13 35.29 16.31
C HIS A 74 -6.48 34.56 16.09
N SER A 75 -7.59 35.31 16.00
CA SER A 75 -8.92 34.77 15.69
C SER A 75 -8.97 34.08 14.32
N TYR A 76 -8.26 34.59 13.29
CA TYR A 76 -8.23 33.93 11.98
C TYR A 76 -7.50 32.60 12.02
N VAL A 77 -6.35 32.53 12.70
CA VAL A 77 -5.60 31.27 12.83
C VAL A 77 -6.40 30.25 13.65
N ALA A 78 -7.07 30.69 14.72
CA ALA A 78 -7.95 29.80 15.49
C ALA A 78 -9.16 29.34 14.66
N GLY A 79 -9.72 30.22 13.81
CA GLY A 79 -10.74 29.85 12.82
C GLY A 79 -10.24 28.85 11.78
N MET A 80 -8.97 28.92 11.37
CA MET A 80 -8.35 27.93 10.47
C MET A 80 -8.18 26.56 11.14
N PHE A 81 -7.84 26.50 12.44
CA PHE A 81 -7.86 25.23 13.17
C PHE A 81 -9.29 24.66 13.30
N PHE A 82 -10.30 25.52 13.46
CA PHE A 82 -11.70 25.09 13.48
C PHE A 82 -12.10 24.53 12.11
N LEU A 83 -11.74 25.24 11.04
CA LEU A 83 -11.97 24.78 9.67
C LEU A 83 -11.27 23.44 9.42
N TYR A 84 -10.00 23.30 9.81
CA TYR A 84 -9.24 22.04 9.70
C TYR A 84 -9.98 20.86 10.36
N ALA A 85 -10.39 21.03 11.61
CA ALA A 85 -11.13 20.00 12.32
C ALA A 85 -12.46 19.68 11.63
N ALA A 86 -13.21 20.71 11.20
CA ALA A 86 -14.49 20.55 10.52
C ALA A 86 -14.39 19.85 9.15
N VAL A 87 -13.31 20.07 8.39
CA VAL A 87 -13.14 19.44 7.08
C VAL A 87 -12.56 18.03 7.17
N THR A 88 -11.86 17.69 8.26
CA THR A 88 -11.20 16.38 8.46
C THR A 88 -12.12 15.17 8.18
N PRO A 89 -13.37 15.10 8.68
CA PRO A 89 -14.24 13.95 8.45
C PRO A 89 -14.93 13.95 7.07
N THR A 90 -14.86 15.06 6.31
CA THR A 90 -15.66 15.23 5.09
C THR A 90 -15.36 14.24 3.96
N PRO A 91 -14.10 13.80 3.70
CA PRO A 91 -13.85 12.79 2.68
C PRO A 91 -14.65 11.49 2.91
N PHE A 92 -14.75 11.07 4.17
CA PHE A 92 -15.43 9.83 4.57
C PHE A 92 -16.96 9.93 4.50
N LEU A 93 -17.53 11.13 4.41
CA LEU A 93 -18.95 11.30 4.14
C LEU A 93 -19.25 10.97 2.66
N PHE A 94 -18.31 11.28 1.75
CA PHE A 94 -18.45 11.03 0.32
C PHE A 94 -18.26 9.56 -0.08
N THR A 95 -17.57 8.75 0.72
CA THR A 95 -17.45 7.30 0.45
C THR A 95 -18.78 6.57 0.56
N LYS A 96 -19.72 7.07 1.36
CA LYS A 96 -21.08 6.51 1.48
C LYS A 96 -21.97 6.86 0.29
N PHE A 97 -21.74 8.01 -0.35
CA PHE A 97 -22.52 8.43 -1.52
C PHE A 97 -22.14 7.69 -2.79
N TYR A 98 -20.99 7.01 -2.84
CA TYR A 98 -20.58 6.23 -4.01
C TYR A 98 -21.63 5.17 -4.40
N THR A 99 -22.24 4.50 -3.42
CA THR A 99 -23.25 3.46 -3.67
C THR A 99 -24.62 4.03 -4.05
N VAL A 100 -24.87 5.32 -3.78
CA VAL A 100 -26.16 6.01 -4.01
C VAL A 100 -26.12 6.89 -5.27
N LEU A 101 -24.99 7.50 -5.57
CA LEU A 101 -24.70 8.32 -6.74
C LEU A 101 -23.50 7.75 -7.49
N PRO A 102 -23.63 6.58 -8.14
CA PRO A 102 -22.53 5.96 -8.86
C PRO A 102 -22.05 6.88 -9.99
N GLY A 103 -20.73 7.13 -10.05
CA GLY A 103 -20.08 7.87 -11.13
C GLY A 103 -18.98 8.85 -10.67
N ILE A 104 -18.42 9.58 -11.66
CA ILE A 104 -17.28 10.51 -11.52
C ILE A 104 -17.50 11.58 -10.43
N SER A 105 -18.74 11.92 -10.10
CA SER A 105 -19.07 12.97 -9.13
C SER A 105 -18.58 12.63 -7.71
N ALA A 106 -18.89 11.44 -7.17
CA ALA A 106 -18.52 11.06 -5.82
C ALA A 106 -16.99 10.94 -5.63
N GLU A 107 -16.30 10.36 -6.63
CA GLU A 107 -14.84 10.29 -6.67
C GLU A 107 -14.21 11.69 -6.66
N VAL A 108 -14.68 12.60 -7.53
CA VAL A 108 -14.18 13.98 -7.59
C VAL A 108 -14.37 14.70 -6.26
N PHE A 109 -15.54 14.58 -5.61
CA PHE A 109 -15.76 15.18 -4.30
C PHE A 109 -14.88 14.57 -3.20
N PHE A 110 -14.70 13.25 -3.21
CA PHE A 110 -13.80 12.56 -2.28
C PHE A 110 -12.35 13.06 -2.41
N PHE A 111 -11.81 13.11 -3.63
CA PHE A 111 -10.44 13.57 -3.87
C PHE A 111 -10.28 15.07 -3.61
N ALA A 112 -11.28 15.89 -3.98
CA ALA A 112 -11.25 17.33 -3.76
C ALA A 112 -11.28 17.68 -2.27
N THR A 113 -12.19 17.05 -1.51
CA THR A 113 -12.29 17.27 -0.05
C THR A 113 -11.06 16.73 0.67
N SER A 114 -10.52 15.57 0.25
CA SER A 114 -9.25 15.05 0.77
C SER A 114 -8.13 16.06 0.57
N THR A 115 -7.91 16.51 -0.67
CA THR A 115 -6.88 17.51 -1.01
C THR A 115 -7.07 18.80 -0.20
N PHE A 116 -8.32 19.21 0.03
CA PHE A 116 -8.63 20.40 0.82
C PHE A 116 -8.24 20.25 2.30
N VAL A 117 -8.46 19.08 2.92
CA VAL A 117 -7.98 18.79 4.29
C VAL A 117 -6.46 19.00 4.39
N PHE A 118 -5.71 18.43 3.45
CA PHE A 118 -4.25 18.54 3.39
C PHE A 118 -3.78 19.97 3.10
N PHE A 119 -4.51 20.71 2.26
CA PHE A 119 -4.25 22.11 1.99
C PHE A 119 -4.33 22.98 3.24
N ILE A 120 -5.40 22.86 4.02
CA ILE A 120 -5.58 23.63 5.25
C ILE A 120 -4.47 23.30 6.27
N ALA A 121 -4.11 22.02 6.42
CA ALA A 121 -2.99 21.62 7.26
C ALA A 121 -1.65 22.20 6.76
N GLY A 122 -1.41 22.19 5.45
CA GLY A 122 -0.24 22.80 4.83
C GLY A 122 -0.13 24.30 5.11
N VAL A 123 -1.25 25.03 5.06
CA VAL A 123 -1.30 26.45 5.44
C VAL A 123 -0.88 26.63 6.90
N LEU A 124 -1.46 25.85 7.82
CA LEU A 124 -1.18 25.95 9.26
C LEU A 124 0.29 25.64 9.58
N LEU A 125 0.83 24.54 9.05
CA LEU A 125 2.22 24.12 9.29
C LEU A 125 3.21 25.12 8.68
N SER A 126 3.04 25.45 7.40
CA SER A 126 3.92 26.41 6.71
C SER A 126 3.95 27.77 7.40
N TYR A 127 2.81 28.23 7.92
CA TYR A 127 2.73 29.46 8.71
C TYR A 127 3.54 29.37 10.01
N VAL A 128 3.47 28.25 10.74
CA VAL A 128 4.28 28.03 11.94
C VAL A 128 5.78 28.01 11.62
N PHE A 129 6.18 27.32 10.55
CA PHE A 129 7.58 27.26 10.11
C PHE A 129 8.12 28.62 9.66
N LYS A 130 7.29 29.45 9.02
CA LYS A 130 7.64 30.84 8.67
C LYS A 130 8.04 31.65 9.91
N LEU A 131 7.18 31.67 10.92
CA LEU A 131 7.37 32.48 12.14
C LEU A 131 8.54 32.01 13.02
N HIS A 132 8.90 30.73 12.92
CA HIS A 132 9.82 30.08 13.84
C HIS A 132 10.92 29.30 13.11
N SER A 133 11.35 29.80 11.95
CA SER A 133 12.35 29.17 11.07
C SER A 133 13.68 28.87 11.77
N HIS A 134 14.08 29.68 12.76
CA HIS A 134 15.26 29.42 13.59
C HIS A 134 15.17 28.13 14.44
N GLN A 135 13.95 27.68 14.76
CA GLN A 135 13.65 26.43 15.46
C GLN A 135 13.20 25.32 14.51
N ALA A 136 13.36 25.48 13.19
CA ALA A 136 12.92 24.49 12.21
C ALA A 136 13.36 23.04 12.56
N PRO A 137 14.59 22.77 13.04
CA PRO A 137 14.97 21.43 13.51
C PRO A 137 14.11 20.85 14.64
N ALA A 138 13.70 21.68 15.60
CA ALA A 138 12.84 21.24 16.70
C ALA A 138 11.39 21.08 16.24
N LEU A 139 10.88 22.01 15.44
CA LEU A 139 9.52 21.91 14.90
C LEU A 139 9.36 20.69 14.01
N TYR A 140 10.34 20.43 13.13
CA TYR A 140 10.33 19.28 12.25
C TYR A 140 10.53 17.95 12.98
N PHE A 141 11.19 17.95 14.17
CA PHE A 141 11.16 16.79 15.06
C PHE A 141 9.72 16.46 15.50
N PHE A 142 8.97 17.45 16.00
CA PHE A 142 7.59 17.22 16.46
C PHE A 142 6.63 16.94 15.31
N ASP A 143 6.89 17.48 14.13
CA ASP A 143 6.18 17.20 12.87
C ASP A 143 6.31 15.70 12.50
N LEU A 144 7.54 15.21 12.35
CA LEU A 144 7.78 13.81 12.00
C LEU A 144 7.40 12.83 13.12
N PHE A 145 7.62 13.20 14.38
CA PHE A 145 7.28 12.34 15.51
C PHE A 145 5.76 12.24 15.73
N GLY A 146 5.02 13.35 15.54
CA GLY A 146 3.56 13.37 15.54
C GLY A 146 2.99 12.51 14.42
N ALA A 147 3.51 12.70 13.20
CA ALA A 147 3.22 11.87 12.05
C ALA A 147 3.45 10.36 12.32
N ALA A 148 4.59 9.98 12.91
CA ALA A 148 4.93 8.60 13.21
C ALA A 148 3.92 7.94 14.18
N LEU A 149 3.59 8.64 15.27
CA LEU A 149 2.59 8.16 16.23
C LEU A 149 1.18 8.12 15.64
N GLY A 150 0.86 9.03 14.70
CA GLY A 150 -0.38 8.99 13.93
C GLY A 150 -0.50 7.73 13.08
N VAL A 151 0.54 7.39 12.31
CA VAL A 151 0.58 6.16 11.49
C VAL A 151 0.44 4.91 12.35
N PHE A 152 1.22 4.81 13.44
CA PHE A 152 1.14 3.67 14.34
C PHE A 152 -0.26 3.55 14.98
N ALA A 153 -0.80 4.66 15.49
CA ALA A 153 -2.10 4.67 16.17
C ALA A 153 -3.24 4.29 15.22
N VAL A 154 -3.31 4.85 14.02
CA VAL A 154 -4.43 4.60 13.10
C VAL A 154 -4.46 3.16 12.62
N VAL A 155 -3.30 2.56 12.26
CA VAL A 155 -3.21 1.17 11.81
C VAL A 155 -3.68 0.22 12.92
N TYR A 156 -3.19 0.43 14.14
CA TYR A 156 -3.56 -0.41 15.28
C TYR A 156 -5.03 -0.23 15.70
N LEU A 157 -5.57 1.00 15.64
CA LEU A 157 -6.98 1.27 15.90
C LEU A 157 -7.89 0.59 14.88
N MET A 158 -7.51 0.57 13.60
CA MET A 158 -8.26 -0.16 12.58
C MET A 158 -8.29 -1.66 12.87
N ASP A 159 -7.17 -2.26 13.28
CA ASP A 159 -7.12 -3.68 13.61
C ASP A 159 -7.92 -4.05 14.86
N LEU A 160 -7.99 -3.16 15.86
CA LEU A 160 -8.70 -3.44 17.12
C LEU A 160 -10.19 -3.11 17.09
N ARG A 161 -10.58 -2.02 16.43
CA ARG A 161 -11.93 -1.44 16.52
C ARG A 161 -12.58 -1.16 15.16
N GLY A 162 -11.88 -1.46 14.07
CA GLY A 162 -12.35 -1.24 12.71
C GLY A 162 -12.10 0.16 12.16
N PHE A 163 -12.33 0.30 10.85
CA PHE A 163 -12.05 1.51 10.09
C PHE A 163 -12.74 2.77 10.64
N SER A 164 -14.05 2.69 10.90
CA SER A 164 -14.84 3.85 11.33
C SER A 164 -14.39 4.41 12.68
N ALA A 165 -13.97 3.54 13.60
CA ALA A 165 -13.42 3.98 14.89
C ALA A 165 -12.12 4.77 14.70
N ALA A 166 -11.24 4.32 13.80
CA ALA A 166 -9.99 5.02 13.49
C ALA A 166 -10.23 6.44 12.91
N VAL A 167 -11.23 6.59 12.02
CA VAL A 167 -11.65 7.90 11.47
C VAL A 167 -12.16 8.84 12.57
N ILE A 168 -13.01 8.33 13.47
CA ILE A 168 -13.54 9.13 14.60
C ILE A 168 -12.41 9.63 15.49
N VAL A 169 -11.44 8.76 15.82
CA VAL A 169 -10.28 9.17 16.64
C VAL A 169 -9.45 10.21 15.89
N ALA A 170 -9.19 10.03 14.59
CA ALA A 170 -8.44 11.02 13.79
C ALA A 170 -9.11 12.41 13.82
N PHE A 171 -10.44 12.46 13.72
CA PHE A 171 -11.22 13.68 13.86
C PHE A 171 -11.09 14.32 15.24
N PHE A 172 -11.16 13.55 16.33
CA PHE A 172 -10.97 14.11 17.66
C PHE A 172 -9.54 14.63 17.89
N VAL A 173 -8.54 13.95 17.34
CA VAL A 173 -7.14 14.42 17.41
C VAL A 173 -6.97 15.73 16.63
N SER A 174 -7.68 15.93 15.51
CA SER A 174 -7.58 17.18 14.72
C SER A 174 -8.16 18.42 15.42
N ILE A 175 -8.99 18.24 16.46
CA ILE A 175 -9.50 19.33 17.30
C ILE A 175 -8.44 19.83 18.31
N VAL A 176 -7.59 18.94 18.81
CA VAL A 176 -6.58 19.22 19.86
C VAL A 176 -5.67 20.42 19.54
N PRO A 177 -5.08 20.58 18.34
CA PRO A 177 -4.21 21.72 18.07
C PRO A 177 -4.95 23.07 18.15
N GLY A 178 -6.24 23.12 17.79
CA GLY A 178 -7.09 24.31 17.93
C GLY A 178 -7.34 24.70 19.39
N ILE A 179 -7.49 23.70 20.27
CA ILE A 179 -7.59 23.91 21.73
C ILE A 179 -6.28 24.50 22.25
N ILE A 180 -5.14 23.85 21.96
CA ILE A 180 -3.82 24.29 22.43
C ILE A 180 -3.54 25.71 21.93
N TYR A 181 -3.81 26.00 20.65
CA TYR A 181 -3.63 27.32 20.08
C TYR A 181 -4.51 28.38 20.77
N SER A 182 -5.78 28.07 21.02
CA SER A 182 -6.72 29.00 21.69
C SER A 182 -6.23 29.39 23.09
N PHE A 183 -5.69 28.44 23.85
CA PHE A 183 -5.06 28.73 25.14
C PHE A 183 -3.73 29.48 25.00
N HIS A 184 -2.91 29.16 23.99
CA HIS A 184 -1.63 29.83 23.72
C HIS A 184 -1.80 31.33 23.49
N VAL A 185 -2.88 31.71 22.79
CA VAL A 185 -3.20 33.12 22.45
C VAL A 185 -4.22 33.75 23.40
N ARG A 186 -4.60 33.07 24.49
CA ARG A 186 -5.61 33.50 25.48
C ARG A 186 -7.00 33.80 24.89
N ALA A 187 -7.35 33.19 23.76
CA ALA A 187 -8.69 33.24 23.17
C ALA A 187 -9.61 32.21 23.83
N HIS A 188 -9.80 32.30 25.15
CA HIS A 188 -10.47 31.26 25.94
C HIS A 188 -11.89 30.93 25.47
N ARG A 189 -12.65 31.91 24.94
CA ARG A 189 -13.99 31.65 24.36
C ARG A 189 -13.95 30.64 23.21
N MET A 190 -12.95 30.72 22.34
CA MET A 190 -12.78 29.77 21.23
C MET A 190 -12.33 28.40 21.74
N GLY A 191 -11.43 28.38 22.74
CA GLY A 191 -11.01 27.13 23.39
C GLY A 191 -12.20 26.41 24.06
N VAL A 192 -13.10 27.15 24.69
CA VAL A 192 -14.35 26.62 25.24
C VAL A 192 -15.25 26.08 24.13
N CYS A 193 -15.40 26.76 22.98
CA CYS A 193 -16.18 26.22 21.86
C CYS A 193 -15.66 24.86 21.36
N PHE A 194 -14.33 24.70 21.24
CA PHE A 194 -13.75 23.40 20.88
C PHE A 194 -14.01 22.32 21.93
N LEU A 195 -13.82 22.64 23.21
CA LEU A 195 -14.07 21.71 24.32
C LEU A 195 -15.55 21.32 24.40
N SER A 196 -16.46 22.28 24.22
CA SER A 196 -17.90 22.03 24.16
C SER A 196 -18.26 21.14 22.97
N GLY A 197 -17.62 21.35 21.81
CA GLY A 197 -17.78 20.48 20.64
C GLY A 197 -17.39 19.03 20.94
N ILE A 198 -16.24 18.81 21.58
CA ILE A 198 -15.82 17.46 22.02
C ILE A 198 -16.83 16.88 23.01
N PHE A 199 -17.24 17.66 24.01
CA PHE A 199 -18.15 17.20 25.06
C PHE A 199 -19.53 16.81 24.52
N VAL A 200 -20.00 17.45 23.43
CA VAL A 200 -21.24 17.08 22.73
C VAL A 200 -21.01 15.89 21.80
N LEU A 201 -19.94 15.90 21.02
CA LEU A 201 -19.73 14.90 19.97
C LEU A 201 -19.34 13.53 20.53
N VAL A 202 -18.57 13.44 21.62
CA VAL A 202 -18.15 12.14 22.19
C VAL A 202 -19.35 11.30 22.66
N PRO A 203 -20.29 11.81 23.48
CA PRO A 203 -21.50 11.07 23.83
C PRO A 203 -22.38 10.76 22.63
N VAL A 204 -22.48 11.67 21.66
CA VAL A 204 -23.23 11.47 20.42
C VAL A 204 -22.65 10.26 19.65
N PHE A 205 -21.34 10.19 19.45
CA PHE A 205 -20.66 9.04 18.82
C PHE A 205 -20.73 7.74 19.63
N TYR A 206 -20.84 7.81 20.96
CA TYR A 206 -20.94 6.62 21.82
C TYR A 206 -22.37 6.07 21.92
N LEU A 207 -23.38 6.94 21.96
CA LEU A 207 -24.78 6.58 22.25
C LEU A 207 -25.60 6.24 21.00
N MET A 208 -25.23 6.79 19.83
CA MET A 208 -25.87 6.43 18.57
C MET A 208 -25.04 5.37 17.84
N PRO A 209 -25.65 4.50 17.00
CA PRO A 209 -24.95 3.52 16.18
C PRO A 209 -24.21 4.19 15.01
N PHE A 210 -23.38 5.20 15.31
CA PHE A 210 -22.61 5.98 14.36
C PHE A 210 -21.34 5.28 13.86
N TYR A 211 -21.09 4.04 14.29
CA TYR A 211 -20.19 3.15 13.55
C TYR A 211 -20.63 3.03 12.06
N ASN A 212 -21.91 3.30 11.75
CA ASN A 212 -22.46 3.37 10.39
C ASN A 212 -22.35 4.74 9.66
N ILE A 213 -21.80 5.82 10.26
CA ILE A 213 -21.62 7.08 9.49
C ILE A 213 -20.53 6.88 8.44
N PHE A 214 -19.38 6.38 8.89
CA PHE A 214 -18.18 6.21 8.07
C PHE A 214 -18.02 4.77 7.56
N SER A 215 -19.05 3.94 7.70
CA SER A 215 -19.07 2.60 7.09
C SER A 215 -19.18 2.74 5.58
N ILE A 216 -18.51 1.85 4.85
CA ILE A 216 -18.55 1.81 3.39
C ILE A 216 -19.34 0.55 3.00
N PRO A 217 -20.63 0.67 2.63
CA PRO A 217 -21.49 -0.49 2.42
C PRO A 217 -21.25 -1.10 1.04
N CYS A 218 -20.32 -2.05 0.90
CA CYS A 218 -19.98 -2.63 -0.40
C CYS A 218 -21.13 -3.38 -1.07
N GLU A 219 -21.87 -4.16 -0.28
CA GLU A 219 -22.97 -5.02 -0.75
C GLU A 219 -24.35 -4.51 -0.26
N GLY A 220 -24.41 -3.25 0.18
CA GLY A 220 -25.65 -2.58 0.61
C GLY A 220 -26.35 -3.26 1.80
N GLU A 221 -27.69 -3.28 1.77
CA GLU A 221 -28.53 -3.91 2.80
C GLU A 221 -28.48 -5.45 2.82
N TYR A 222 -27.83 -6.07 1.82
CA TYR A 222 -27.72 -7.52 1.69
C TYR A 222 -26.55 -8.12 2.52
N SER A 223 -25.69 -7.27 3.09
CA SER A 223 -24.60 -7.73 3.95
C SER A 223 -25.13 -8.23 5.30
N LEU A 224 -24.88 -9.51 5.59
CA LEU A 224 -25.17 -10.12 6.89
C LEU A 224 -24.16 -9.69 7.96
N ALA A 225 -22.91 -9.47 7.56
CA ALA A 225 -21.85 -9.00 8.44
C ALA A 225 -20.77 -8.28 7.64
N THR A 226 -20.30 -7.17 8.18
CA THR A 226 -19.17 -6.40 7.65
C THR A 226 -18.15 -6.19 8.75
N GLN A 227 -16.90 -6.54 8.50
CA GLN A 227 -15.79 -6.18 9.37
C GLN A 227 -14.65 -5.58 8.55
N SER A 228 -13.98 -4.60 9.13
CA SER A 228 -12.83 -3.94 8.52
C SER A 228 -11.66 -3.93 9.48
N ASN A 229 -10.45 -4.03 8.94
CA ASN A 229 -9.21 -3.79 9.64
C ASN A 229 -8.27 -2.96 8.76
N SER A 230 -7.01 -2.84 9.16
CA SER A 230 -6.02 -2.09 8.38
C SER A 230 -5.71 -2.73 7.02
N PHE A 231 -5.90 -4.05 6.87
CA PHE A 231 -5.61 -4.83 5.66
C PHE A 231 -6.77 -4.85 4.66
N SER A 232 -7.97 -5.18 5.10
CA SER A 232 -9.14 -5.43 4.24
C SER A 232 -10.47 -5.09 4.95
N GLN A 233 -11.52 -4.93 4.16
CA GLN A 233 -12.91 -5.04 4.60
C GLN A 233 -13.46 -6.35 4.03
N VAL A 234 -14.10 -7.15 4.87
CA VAL A 234 -14.77 -8.38 4.46
C VAL A 234 -16.26 -8.22 4.71
N ASP A 235 -17.04 -8.47 3.66
CA ASP A 235 -18.49 -8.42 3.65
C ASP A 235 -19.03 -9.83 3.37
N ALA A 236 -19.94 -10.31 4.21
CA ALA A 236 -20.61 -11.60 4.03
C ALA A 236 -22.04 -11.38 3.53
N VAL A 237 -22.36 -11.97 2.39
CA VAL A 237 -23.69 -11.89 1.77
C VAL A 237 -24.25 -13.30 1.64
N PHE A 238 -25.50 -13.50 2.05
CA PHE A 238 -26.21 -14.72 1.72
C PHE A 238 -26.47 -14.73 0.21
N PHE A 239 -26.17 -15.85 -0.44
CA PHE A 239 -26.38 -15.97 -1.88
C PHE A 239 -27.65 -16.83 -2.13
N PRO A 240 -28.86 -16.22 -2.17
CA PRO A 240 -30.13 -16.94 -2.23
C PRO A 240 -30.39 -17.57 -3.59
N ASP A 241 -29.90 -16.93 -4.66
CA ASP A 241 -30.10 -17.37 -6.03
C ASP A 241 -29.09 -18.45 -6.38
N LYS A 242 -29.56 -19.70 -6.48
CA LYS A 242 -28.83 -20.85 -7.04
C LYS A 242 -28.59 -20.71 -8.57
N PHE A 243 -28.52 -19.48 -9.08
CA PHE A 243 -28.33 -19.20 -10.50
C PHE A 243 -26.86 -19.36 -10.90
N ASN A 244 -26.68 -19.88 -12.13
CA ASN A 244 -25.47 -19.94 -12.97
C ASN A 244 -24.71 -18.61 -13.02
N THR A 245 -24.10 -18.22 -11.90
CA THR A 245 -23.20 -17.08 -11.84
C THR A 245 -21.79 -17.60 -12.03
N GLU A 246 -21.40 -17.57 -13.30
CA GLU A 246 -20.05 -17.64 -13.85
C GLU A 246 -19.02 -17.16 -12.83
N TYR A 247 -18.21 -18.03 -12.24
CA TYR A 247 -16.81 -17.78 -11.86
C TYR A 247 -16.24 -19.09 -11.29
N GLY A 248 -15.88 -19.99 -12.21
CA GLY A 248 -15.25 -21.28 -11.93
C GLY A 248 -16.01 -22.47 -12.55
N ASN A 249 -15.85 -22.67 -13.85
CA ASN A 249 -15.83 -23.93 -14.61
C ASN A 249 -16.71 -25.12 -14.16
N ALA A 250 -17.91 -24.89 -13.64
CA ALA A 250 -18.95 -25.90 -13.71
C ALA A 250 -20.22 -25.27 -14.24
N SER A 251 -20.87 -25.98 -15.16
CA SER A 251 -22.29 -25.82 -15.42
C SER A 251 -23.04 -26.29 -14.17
N PHE A 252 -23.09 -25.45 -13.12
CA PHE A 252 -23.72 -25.78 -11.85
C PHE A 252 -25.24 -25.81 -12.02
N ASN A 253 -25.79 -26.96 -12.40
CA ASN A 253 -27.23 -27.16 -12.34
C ASN A 253 -27.73 -27.57 -10.94
N THR A 254 -26.87 -27.89 -9.95
CA THR A 254 -27.37 -28.28 -8.61
C THR A 254 -26.35 -28.11 -7.48
N ILE A 255 -26.24 -26.91 -6.89
CA ILE A 255 -25.88 -26.84 -5.46
C ILE A 255 -27.07 -27.45 -4.68
N PRO A 256 -26.88 -28.49 -3.85
CA PRO A 256 -27.98 -29.10 -3.12
C PRO A 256 -28.75 -28.07 -2.28
N GLU A 257 -30.06 -28.25 -2.12
CA GLU A 257 -30.88 -27.28 -1.38
C GLU A 257 -30.50 -27.14 0.09
N SER A 258 -29.92 -28.19 0.66
CA SER A 258 -29.38 -28.24 2.02
C SER A 258 -28.14 -27.37 2.20
N VAL A 259 -27.37 -27.11 1.14
CA VAL A 259 -26.13 -26.33 1.21
C VAL A 259 -26.43 -24.84 1.15
N LYS A 260 -26.00 -24.11 2.18
CA LYS A 260 -26.07 -22.64 2.21
C LYS A 260 -24.77 -22.06 1.68
N ALA A 261 -24.86 -21.23 0.65
CA ALA A 261 -23.71 -20.52 0.09
C ALA A 261 -23.65 -19.07 0.61
N TYR A 262 -22.47 -18.66 1.05
CA TYR A 262 -22.16 -17.29 1.43
C TYR A 262 -21.07 -16.75 0.51
N LYS A 263 -21.32 -15.59 -0.09
CA LYS A 263 -20.30 -14.85 -0.83
C LYS A 263 -19.56 -13.94 0.15
N PHE A 264 -18.24 -14.06 0.18
CA PHE A 264 -17.34 -13.17 0.90
C PHE A 264 -16.68 -12.21 -0.08
N GLY A 265 -17.09 -10.94 -0.01
CA GLY A 265 -16.45 -9.83 -0.72
C GLY A 265 -15.28 -9.29 0.09
N VAL A 266 -14.18 -8.93 -0.58
CA VAL A 266 -12.98 -8.34 0.04
C VAL A 266 -12.71 -6.99 -0.59
N ASP A 267 -12.99 -5.89 0.12
CA ASP A 267 -13.08 -4.54 -0.45
C ASP A 267 -14.12 -4.51 -1.61
N CYS A 268 -14.79 -3.39 -1.90
CA CYS A 268 -16.03 -3.42 -2.70
C CYS A 268 -15.88 -3.91 -4.17
N PHE A 269 -14.66 -4.21 -4.62
CA PHE A 269 -14.33 -4.55 -6.00
C PHE A 269 -13.80 -5.96 -6.19
N SER A 270 -13.50 -6.74 -5.15
CA SER A 270 -12.95 -8.08 -5.33
C SER A 270 -13.96 -9.03 -5.96
N ILE A 271 -13.46 -9.90 -6.85
CA ILE A 271 -14.15 -11.12 -7.27
C ILE A 271 -14.25 -11.97 -6.00
N GLY A 272 -15.40 -11.94 -5.32
CA GLY A 272 -15.60 -12.56 -4.02
C GLY A 272 -15.26 -14.06 -4.01
N THR A 273 -15.11 -14.65 -2.83
CA THR A 273 -14.94 -16.10 -2.65
C THR A 273 -16.18 -16.69 -1.99
N TYR A 274 -16.44 -17.97 -2.22
CA TYR A 274 -17.63 -18.63 -1.71
C TYR A 274 -17.28 -19.57 -0.57
N LEU A 275 -18.03 -19.44 0.53
CA LEU A 275 -18.07 -20.35 1.64
C LEU A 275 -19.36 -21.16 1.56
N TYR A 276 -19.27 -22.47 1.79
CA TYR A 276 -20.41 -23.37 1.79
C TYR A 276 -20.61 -23.95 3.18
N ASN A 277 -21.85 -23.88 3.68
CA ASN A 277 -22.27 -24.51 4.91
C ASN A 277 -23.18 -25.70 4.57
N PHE A 278 -22.73 -26.89 4.95
CA PHE A 278 -23.28 -28.20 4.59
C PHE A 278 -23.24 -29.15 5.79
N ASP A 279 -24.04 -30.22 5.76
CA ASP A 279 -24.11 -31.21 6.86
C ASP A 279 -23.22 -32.43 6.60
N SER A 280 -22.95 -32.75 5.33
CA SER A 280 -22.02 -33.81 4.92
C SER A 280 -21.16 -33.37 3.75
N ILE A 281 -19.89 -33.79 3.73
CA ILE A 281 -18.93 -33.38 2.69
C ILE A 281 -19.35 -33.88 1.31
N GLU A 282 -20.09 -34.99 1.22
CA GLU A 282 -20.62 -35.56 -0.02
C GLU A 282 -21.56 -34.59 -0.76
N GLU A 283 -22.24 -33.69 -0.05
CA GLU A 283 -23.05 -32.62 -0.64
C GLU A 283 -22.22 -31.63 -1.47
N MET A 284 -20.91 -31.59 -1.23
CA MET A 284 -19.94 -30.75 -1.94
C MET A 284 -19.38 -31.42 -3.20
N SER A 285 -19.89 -32.59 -3.60
CA SER A 285 -19.45 -33.36 -4.77
C SER A 285 -19.45 -32.57 -6.08
N PHE A 286 -20.31 -31.56 -6.21
CA PHE A 286 -20.30 -30.63 -7.36
C PHE A 286 -18.94 -29.91 -7.55
N LEU A 287 -18.11 -29.79 -6.50
CA LEU A 287 -16.76 -29.24 -6.63
C LEU A 287 -15.86 -30.11 -7.51
N LYS A 288 -16.14 -31.40 -7.66
CA LYS A 288 -15.35 -32.32 -8.52
C LYS A 288 -15.45 -31.97 -10.01
N GLU A 289 -16.51 -31.29 -10.43
CA GLU A 289 -16.73 -30.93 -11.83
C GLU A 289 -15.84 -29.77 -12.32
N GLY A 290 -15.21 -29.02 -11.40
CA GLY A 290 -14.41 -27.85 -11.77
C GLY A 290 -13.02 -28.18 -12.31
N LEU A 291 -12.46 -27.25 -13.11
CA LEU A 291 -11.09 -27.32 -13.67
C LEU A 291 -10.01 -27.66 -12.63
N ARG A 292 -10.16 -27.19 -11.39
CA ARG A 292 -9.21 -27.40 -10.29
C ARG A 292 -9.19 -28.84 -9.76
N SER A 293 -10.12 -29.70 -10.20
CA SER A 293 -10.18 -31.12 -9.84
C SER A 293 -9.34 -32.01 -10.75
N ILE A 294 -9.06 -31.55 -11.98
CA ILE A 294 -8.29 -32.31 -12.99
C ILE A 294 -6.99 -32.90 -12.41
N PRO A 295 -6.16 -32.17 -11.63
CA PRO A 295 -4.92 -32.74 -11.10
C PRO A 295 -5.16 -33.98 -10.24
N PHE A 296 -6.25 -34.01 -9.46
CA PHE A 296 -6.59 -35.14 -8.59
C PHE A 296 -7.09 -36.36 -9.36
N GLU A 297 -7.76 -36.14 -10.49
CA GLU A 297 -8.39 -37.20 -11.29
C GLU A 297 -7.44 -37.76 -12.37
N SER A 298 -6.55 -36.93 -12.89
CA SER A 298 -5.58 -37.31 -13.92
C SER A 298 -4.28 -37.91 -13.37
N SER A 299 -3.98 -37.70 -12.08
CA SER A 299 -2.79 -38.27 -11.44
C SER A 299 -2.80 -39.80 -11.47
N ASN A 300 -1.65 -40.41 -11.75
CA ASN A 300 -1.47 -41.85 -11.61
C ASN A 300 -1.23 -42.30 -10.15
N GLU A 301 -0.83 -41.36 -9.30
CA GLU A 301 -0.56 -41.59 -7.87
C GLU A 301 -1.59 -40.86 -7.00
N LYS A 302 -1.89 -41.42 -5.81
CA LYS A 302 -2.80 -40.77 -4.86
C LYS A 302 -2.18 -39.47 -4.35
N ILE A 303 -2.87 -38.34 -4.57
CA ILE A 303 -2.49 -37.05 -3.99
C ILE A 303 -2.87 -37.02 -2.51
N SER A 304 -1.91 -37.32 -1.63
CA SER A 304 -2.15 -37.42 -0.19
C SER A 304 -1.82 -36.12 0.55
N SER A 305 -0.82 -35.39 0.09
CA SER A 305 -0.31 -34.16 0.70
C SER A 305 -0.47 -32.95 -0.23
N VAL A 306 -1.19 -31.93 0.25
CA VAL A 306 -1.56 -30.75 -0.55
C VAL A 306 -1.18 -29.46 0.17
N LEU A 307 -0.54 -28.55 -0.54
CA LEU A 307 -0.40 -27.16 -0.14
C LEU A 307 -1.38 -26.30 -0.94
N VAL A 308 -2.38 -25.73 -0.28
CA VAL A 308 -3.32 -24.75 -0.87
C VAL A 308 -2.83 -23.35 -0.55
N ILE A 309 -2.49 -22.60 -1.59
CA ILE A 309 -2.11 -21.19 -1.47
C ILE A 309 -3.33 -20.32 -1.74
N GLY A 310 -3.75 -19.53 -0.74
CA GLY A 310 -4.94 -18.68 -0.84
C GLY A 310 -6.21 -19.41 -0.41
N GLY A 311 -6.40 -19.57 0.90
CA GLY A 311 -7.49 -20.33 1.48
C GLY A 311 -8.91 -19.84 1.14
N GLY A 312 -9.13 -18.53 1.02
CA GLY A 312 -10.40 -17.92 0.61
C GLY A 312 -11.61 -18.38 1.43
N GLY A 313 -12.66 -18.86 0.77
CA GLY A 313 -13.82 -19.51 1.40
C GLY A 313 -13.64 -21.01 1.66
N GLY A 314 -12.47 -21.58 1.32
CA GLY A 314 -12.11 -22.97 1.61
C GLY A 314 -12.54 -24.00 0.58
N SER A 315 -13.08 -23.61 -0.58
CA SER A 315 -13.54 -24.53 -1.62
C SER A 315 -12.44 -25.48 -2.13
N ASP A 316 -11.21 -25.01 -2.27
CA ASP A 316 -10.09 -25.86 -2.69
C ASP A 316 -9.61 -26.82 -1.58
N VAL A 317 -9.86 -26.48 -0.32
CA VAL A 317 -9.63 -27.38 0.83
C VAL A 317 -10.63 -28.52 0.81
N ILE A 318 -11.92 -28.18 0.66
CA ILE A 318 -12.99 -29.18 0.58
C ILE A 318 -12.82 -30.06 -0.67
N ARG A 319 -12.38 -29.50 -1.79
CA ARG A 319 -12.03 -30.26 -3.00
C ARG A 319 -10.94 -31.28 -2.72
N ALA A 320 -9.82 -30.89 -2.10
CA ALA A 320 -8.75 -31.83 -1.77
C ALA A 320 -9.24 -32.97 -0.86
N LEU A 321 -10.06 -32.67 0.16
CA LEU A 321 -10.69 -33.68 1.02
C LEU A 321 -11.60 -34.64 0.25
N LEU A 322 -12.42 -34.12 -0.67
CA LEU A 322 -13.30 -34.91 -1.54
C LEU A 322 -12.58 -35.89 -2.47
N HIS A 323 -11.32 -35.59 -2.80
CA HIS A 323 -10.43 -36.47 -3.56
C HIS A 323 -9.53 -37.34 -2.65
N GLY A 324 -9.75 -37.32 -1.33
CA GLY A 324 -9.11 -38.23 -0.39
C GLY A 324 -7.70 -37.82 0.06
N SER A 325 -7.33 -36.54 -0.08
CA SER A 325 -6.09 -36.01 0.50
C SER A 325 -6.17 -36.03 2.02
N GLU A 326 -5.06 -36.43 2.67
CA GLU A 326 -4.99 -36.70 4.11
C GLU A 326 -4.28 -35.58 4.88
N GLU A 327 -3.32 -34.91 4.26
CA GLU A 327 -2.60 -33.78 4.84
C GLU A 327 -2.74 -32.55 3.95
N ILE A 328 -3.49 -31.55 4.41
CA ILE A 328 -3.71 -30.32 3.65
C ILE A 328 -3.20 -29.15 4.48
N ILE A 329 -2.21 -28.44 3.96
CA ILE A 329 -1.77 -27.17 4.53
C ILE A 329 -2.38 -26.05 3.71
N VAL A 330 -2.98 -25.07 4.39
CA VAL A 330 -3.65 -23.93 3.74
C VAL A 330 -3.02 -22.65 4.23
N THR A 331 -2.58 -21.79 3.32
CA THR A 331 -2.13 -20.43 3.67
C THR A 331 -3.22 -19.41 3.36
N GLU A 332 -3.54 -18.57 4.34
CA GLU A 332 -4.49 -17.45 4.19
C GLU A 332 -3.90 -16.20 4.83
N ILE A 333 -3.72 -15.15 4.04
CA ILE A 333 -3.11 -13.90 4.50
C ILE A 333 -4.10 -13.03 5.28
N ASN A 334 -5.40 -13.17 5.02
CA ASN A 334 -6.44 -12.34 5.58
C ASN A 334 -7.08 -12.98 6.83
N PRO A 335 -6.80 -12.49 8.05
CA PRO A 335 -7.38 -13.06 9.26
C PRO A 335 -8.91 -12.90 9.35
N LEU A 336 -9.49 -11.88 8.70
CA LEU A 336 -10.95 -11.70 8.68
C LEU A 336 -11.64 -12.79 7.87
N MET A 337 -11.02 -13.30 6.80
CA MET A 337 -11.56 -14.42 6.02
C MET A 337 -11.68 -15.69 6.86
N VAL A 338 -10.65 -15.99 7.65
CA VAL A 338 -10.64 -17.14 8.57
C VAL A 338 -11.70 -17.00 9.65
N GLN A 339 -11.85 -15.81 10.20
CA GLN A 339 -12.86 -15.50 11.23
C GLN A 339 -14.28 -15.63 10.66
N PHE A 340 -14.52 -15.10 9.45
CA PHE A 340 -15.81 -15.21 8.77
C PHE A 340 -16.13 -16.65 8.42
N ALA A 341 -15.17 -17.40 7.86
CA ALA A 341 -15.33 -18.83 7.60
C ALA A 341 -15.80 -19.56 8.86
N ARG A 342 -15.22 -19.28 10.02
CA ARG A 342 -15.62 -19.87 11.31
C ARG A 342 -17.02 -19.44 11.75
N ASN A 343 -17.38 -18.17 11.58
CA ASN A 343 -18.65 -17.62 12.07
C ASN A 343 -19.87 -18.05 11.23
N PHE A 344 -19.68 -18.35 9.95
CA PHE A 344 -20.75 -18.68 9.01
C PHE A 344 -20.88 -20.20 8.72
N THR A 345 -20.07 -21.03 9.37
CA THR A 345 -20.11 -22.50 9.25
C THR A 345 -20.40 -23.18 10.58
N THR A 346 -20.71 -24.47 10.51
CA THR A 346 -20.71 -25.38 11.66
C THR A 346 -19.34 -26.08 11.76
N PRO A 347 -19.02 -26.79 12.85
CA PRO A 347 -17.80 -27.60 12.92
C PRO A 347 -17.65 -28.57 11.74
N THR A 348 -18.77 -29.09 11.20
CA THR A 348 -18.77 -30.01 10.05
C THR A 348 -18.43 -29.32 8.74
N SER A 349 -18.86 -28.06 8.53
CA SER A 349 -18.60 -27.32 7.30
C SER A 349 -17.45 -26.34 7.36
N TYR A 350 -16.83 -26.12 8.53
CA TYR A 350 -15.69 -25.23 8.68
C TYR A 350 -14.46 -25.80 7.95
N PRO A 351 -14.03 -25.21 6.82
CA PRO A 351 -13.03 -25.85 5.95
C PRO A 351 -11.66 -25.98 6.64
N TYR A 352 -11.29 -25.03 7.49
CA TYR A 352 -10.00 -25.02 8.18
C TYR A 352 -9.98 -25.83 9.48
N GLY A 353 -11.11 -26.38 9.89
CA GLY A 353 -11.22 -27.24 11.09
C GLY A 353 -11.35 -28.72 10.78
N GLN A 354 -11.33 -29.09 9.49
CA GLN A 354 -11.48 -30.48 9.07
C GLN A 354 -10.27 -31.34 9.50
N PRO A 355 -10.47 -32.64 9.78
CA PRO A 355 -9.37 -33.56 10.02
C PRO A 355 -8.35 -33.53 8.87
N GLY A 356 -7.05 -33.50 9.21
CA GLY A 356 -5.97 -33.43 8.20
C GLY A 356 -5.65 -32.03 7.68
N VAL A 357 -6.49 -31.03 7.96
CA VAL A 357 -6.27 -29.63 7.53
C VAL A 357 -5.50 -28.83 8.58
N ARG A 358 -4.46 -28.11 8.13
CA ARG A 358 -3.67 -27.19 8.96
C ARG A 358 -3.65 -25.81 8.33
N LEU A 359 -4.24 -24.85 9.02
CA LEU A 359 -4.26 -23.45 8.60
C LEU A 359 -3.00 -22.70 9.06
N HIS A 360 -2.35 -22.02 8.13
CA HIS A 360 -1.34 -21.01 8.38
C HIS A 360 -1.89 -19.62 8.04
N VAL A 361 -2.16 -18.81 9.07
CA VAL A 361 -2.59 -17.42 8.88
C VAL A 361 -1.34 -16.54 8.72
N GLY A 362 -1.09 -16.06 7.51
CA GLY A 362 0.11 -15.31 7.19
C GLY A 362 0.44 -15.31 5.70
N ASP A 363 1.55 -14.66 5.36
CA ASP A 363 2.02 -14.60 3.98
C ASP A 363 2.54 -15.96 3.48
N THR A 364 2.01 -16.41 2.35
CA THR A 364 2.38 -17.68 1.72
C THR A 364 3.84 -17.74 1.36
N ARG A 365 4.39 -16.67 0.77
CA ARG A 365 5.76 -16.66 0.27
C ARG A 365 6.73 -16.91 1.42
N GLN A 366 6.47 -16.28 2.57
CA GLN A 366 7.23 -16.51 3.78
C GLN A 366 7.09 -17.95 4.32
N PHE A 367 5.88 -18.51 4.33
CA PHE A 367 5.64 -19.89 4.74
C PHE A 367 6.40 -20.89 3.87
N VAL A 368 6.32 -20.71 2.55
CA VAL A 368 6.95 -21.59 1.56
C VAL A 368 8.47 -21.51 1.64
N GLU A 369 9.06 -20.32 1.82
CA GLU A 369 10.52 -20.20 1.96
C GLU A 369 11.09 -20.87 3.22
N THR A 370 10.26 -21.11 4.23
CA THR A 370 10.72 -21.60 5.54
C THR A 370 10.38 -23.06 5.82
N THR A 371 9.41 -23.64 5.11
CA THR A 371 9.04 -25.05 5.28
C THR A 371 9.97 -25.96 4.49
N SER A 372 10.40 -27.05 5.14
CA SER A 372 11.13 -28.15 4.50
C SER A 372 10.21 -29.27 3.98
N ARG A 373 8.90 -29.14 4.17
CA ARG A 373 7.91 -30.14 3.71
C ARG A 373 7.84 -30.14 2.18
N LYS A 374 7.55 -31.32 1.64
CA LYS A 374 7.27 -31.54 0.22
C LYS A 374 5.84 -32.02 0.07
N TYR A 375 5.20 -31.68 -1.05
CA TYR A 375 3.80 -31.97 -1.31
C TYR A 375 3.63 -32.71 -2.64
N ASP A 376 2.62 -33.57 -2.70
CA ASP A 376 2.19 -34.21 -3.95
C ASP A 376 1.54 -33.18 -4.88
N LEU A 377 0.87 -32.17 -4.28
CA LEU A 377 0.24 -31.08 -5.00
C LEU A 377 0.47 -29.74 -4.30
N VAL A 378 1.03 -28.77 -5.03
CA VAL A 378 0.99 -27.36 -4.65
C VAL A 378 -0.06 -26.69 -5.52
N LEU A 379 -1.20 -26.32 -4.93
CA LEU A 379 -2.32 -25.67 -5.61
C LEU A 379 -2.31 -24.17 -5.32
N TYR A 380 -1.90 -23.38 -6.32
CA TYR A 380 -2.04 -21.94 -6.32
C TYR A 380 -3.44 -21.54 -6.80
N ALA A 381 -4.34 -21.42 -5.84
CA ALA A 381 -5.69 -20.91 -6.05
C ALA A 381 -5.62 -19.38 -6.12
N MET A 382 -5.37 -18.85 -7.33
CA MET A 382 -5.32 -17.44 -7.73
C MET A 382 -5.57 -16.42 -6.60
N SER A 383 -4.60 -15.52 -6.31
CA SER A 383 -4.89 -14.39 -5.42
C SER A 383 -5.96 -13.49 -6.06
N ARG A 384 -7.18 -13.49 -5.50
CA ARG A 384 -8.34 -12.74 -6.04
C ARG A 384 -8.26 -11.23 -5.76
N ARG A 385 -7.05 -10.65 -5.66
CA ARG A 385 -6.83 -9.20 -5.48
C ARG A 385 -7.20 -8.34 -6.70
N PHE A 386 -7.75 -8.95 -7.74
CA PHE A 386 -8.15 -8.29 -8.98
C PHE A 386 -9.55 -7.69 -8.82
N GLY A 387 -9.63 -6.39 -8.55
CA GLY A 387 -10.88 -5.65 -8.70
C GLY A 387 -11.15 -5.20 -10.14
N ASN A 388 -12.41 -4.91 -10.48
CA ASN A 388 -12.84 -4.49 -11.84
C ASN A 388 -12.09 -3.26 -12.42
N LEU A 389 -11.53 -2.39 -11.57
CA LEU A 389 -10.66 -1.25 -11.93
C LEU A 389 -9.18 -1.46 -11.55
N GLY A 390 -8.85 -2.56 -10.86
CA GLY A 390 -7.47 -3.02 -10.60
C GLY A 390 -6.73 -3.50 -11.85
N PHE A 391 -7.34 -3.29 -13.03
CA PHE A 391 -6.77 -3.51 -14.34
C PHE A 391 -5.98 -2.32 -14.89
N LEU A 392 -5.97 -1.19 -14.17
CA LEU A 392 -5.31 0.05 -14.56
C LEU A 392 -3.99 0.32 -13.83
N THR A 393 -3.72 -0.33 -12.69
CA THR A 393 -2.44 -0.18 -11.97
C THR A 393 -1.97 -1.51 -11.41
N GLU A 394 -0.66 -1.73 -11.44
CA GLU A 394 -0.04 -2.99 -11.07
C GLU A 394 0.39 -2.93 -9.61
N TYR A 395 -0.14 -3.84 -8.80
CA TYR A 395 0.29 -4.00 -7.41
C TYR A 395 1.40 -5.05 -7.34
N PRO A 396 2.47 -4.83 -6.55
CA PRO A 396 3.52 -5.82 -6.40
C PRO A 396 2.96 -7.11 -5.78
N SER A 397 3.18 -8.25 -6.45
CA SER A 397 2.77 -9.58 -6.00
C SER A 397 3.97 -10.50 -5.85
N TYR A 398 4.47 -10.65 -4.61
CA TYR A 398 5.59 -11.54 -4.28
C TYR A 398 5.23 -13.03 -4.32
N VAL A 399 3.95 -13.38 -4.43
CA VAL A 399 3.51 -14.77 -4.66
C VAL A 399 3.49 -15.14 -6.15
N ASP A 400 3.59 -14.13 -7.03
CA ASP A 400 3.60 -14.26 -8.49
C ASP A 400 4.96 -13.79 -9.07
N THR A 401 6.08 -14.28 -8.52
CA THR A 401 7.43 -14.03 -9.04
C THR A 401 8.11 -15.33 -9.49
N VAL A 402 9.13 -15.21 -10.33
CA VAL A 402 9.98 -16.34 -10.74
C VAL A 402 10.58 -17.05 -9.52
N GLU A 403 11.01 -16.29 -8.50
CA GLU A 403 11.52 -16.83 -7.24
C GLU A 403 10.45 -17.62 -6.47
N ALA A 404 9.21 -17.11 -6.43
CA ALA A 404 8.08 -17.79 -5.79
C ALA A 404 7.83 -19.16 -6.42
N TYR A 405 7.68 -19.21 -7.74
CA TYR A 405 7.39 -20.45 -8.45
C TYR A 405 8.59 -21.40 -8.48
N SER A 406 9.81 -20.87 -8.51
CA SER A 406 11.02 -21.68 -8.34
C SER A 406 10.97 -22.41 -7.00
N THR A 407 10.51 -21.75 -5.94
CA THR A 407 10.34 -22.35 -4.62
C THR A 407 9.18 -23.33 -4.57
N TYR A 408 8.03 -23.03 -5.21
CA TYR A 408 6.91 -23.96 -5.32
C TYR A 408 7.32 -25.27 -6.01
N LEU A 409 8.05 -25.20 -7.12
CA LEU A 409 8.61 -26.37 -7.81
C LEU A 409 9.56 -27.17 -6.92
N ARG A 410 10.43 -26.48 -6.16
CA ARG A 410 11.30 -27.16 -5.20
C ARG A 410 10.52 -27.87 -4.11
N GLN A 411 9.30 -27.47 -3.78
CA GLN A 411 8.48 -28.11 -2.75
C GLN A 411 7.71 -29.34 -3.23
N LEU A 412 7.84 -29.74 -4.49
CA LEU A 412 7.19 -30.94 -4.98
C LEU A 412 7.92 -32.20 -4.51
N GLN A 413 7.15 -33.23 -4.16
CA GLN A 413 7.65 -34.61 -4.11
C GLN A 413 8.08 -35.07 -5.53
N PRO A 414 8.84 -36.18 -5.65
CA PRO A 414 8.94 -36.88 -6.93
C PRO A 414 7.54 -37.12 -7.51
N ASN A 415 7.36 -36.94 -8.82
CA ASN A 415 6.05 -36.95 -9.49
C ASN A 415 4.99 -35.93 -9.01
N GLY A 416 5.31 -35.05 -8.06
CA GLY A 416 4.39 -34.02 -7.59
C GLY A 416 4.06 -32.96 -8.64
N MET A 417 2.96 -32.24 -8.44
CA MET A 417 2.44 -31.25 -9.36
C MET A 417 2.35 -29.85 -8.73
N LEU A 418 2.81 -28.84 -9.45
CA LEU A 418 2.43 -27.45 -9.24
C LEU A 418 1.26 -27.13 -10.14
N VAL A 419 0.18 -26.65 -9.55
CA VAL A 419 -1.03 -26.23 -10.26
C VAL A 419 -1.24 -24.75 -10.03
N SER A 420 -1.26 -23.98 -11.12
CA SER A 420 -1.46 -22.53 -11.07
C SER A 420 -2.69 -22.13 -11.86
N VAL A 421 -3.64 -21.49 -11.17
CA VAL A 421 -4.89 -20.98 -11.76
C VAL A 421 -4.77 -19.47 -11.95
N PHE A 422 -5.16 -18.97 -13.12
CA PHE A 422 -5.02 -17.55 -13.47
C PHE A 422 -6.08 -17.13 -14.49
N PRO A 423 -6.37 -15.82 -14.66
CA PRO A 423 -7.35 -15.39 -15.65
C PRO A 423 -6.80 -15.59 -17.06
N HIS A 424 -7.64 -16.04 -18.01
CA HIS A 424 -7.23 -16.40 -19.38
C HIS A 424 -6.33 -15.36 -20.05
N ARG A 425 -6.68 -14.07 -19.95
CA ARG A 425 -5.89 -12.94 -20.46
C ARG A 425 -4.47 -12.79 -19.90
N ALA A 426 -4.08 -13.55 -18.88
CA ALA A 426 -2.75 -13.55 -18.26
C ALA A 426 -1.92 -14.81 -18.60
N GLN A 427 -2.44 -15.70 -19.45
CA GLN A 427 -1.83 -16.96 -19.87
C GLN A 427 -0.36 -16.83 -20.24
N GLU A 428 0.00 -15.88 -21.11
CA GLU A 428 1.40 -15.69 -21.53
C GLU A 428 2.34 -15.45 -20.35
N LYS A 429 1.91 -14.68 -19.35
CA LYS A 429 2.75 -14.35 -18.19
C LYS A 429 2.93 -15.51 -17.25
N TYR A 430 1.83 -16.16 -16.87
CA TYR A 430 1.89 -17.28 -15.94
C TYR A 430 2.65 -18.45 -16.57
N THR A 431 2.50 -18.66 -17.88
CA THR A 431 3.31 -19.60 -18.66
C THR A 431 4.79 -19.22 -18.63
N GLY A 432 5.13 -17.97 -18.98
CA GLY A 432 6.50 -17.48 -18.94
C GLY A 432 7.13 -17.54 -17.55
N LEU A 433 6.34 -17.30 -16.51
CA LEU A 433 6.78 -17.34 -15.12
C LEU A 433 7.13 -18.77 -14.69
N VAL A 434 6.26 -19.75 -14.99
CA VAL A 434 6.52 -21.16 -14.70
C VAL A 434 7.75 -21.65 -15.47
N ILE A 435 7.88 -21.28 -16.75
CA ILE A 435 9.05 -21.63 -17.56
C ILE A 435 10.34 -21.01 -16.99
N SER A 436 10.32 -19.73 -16.63
CA SER A 436 11.48 -19.06 -16.02
C SER A 436 11.85 -19.68 -14.67
N ALA A 437 10.86 -20.17 -13.91
CA ALA A 437 11.08 -20.90 -12.67
C ALA A 437 11.70 -22.28 -12.90
N PHE A 438 11.36 -22.97 -14.00
CA PHE A 438 12.04 -24.19 -14.43
C PHE A 438 13.50 -23.91 -14.77
N GLU A 439 13.79 -22.89 -15.57
CA GLU A 439 15.15 -22.48 -15.92
C GLU A 439 15.98 -22.13 -14.68
N LYS A 440 15.41 -21.39 -13.73
CA LYS A 440 16.05 -21.03 -12.45
C LYS A 440 16.38 -22.25 -11.58
N ASN A 441 15.69 -23.37 -11.77
CA ASN A 441 15.96 -24.62 -11.09
C ASN A 441 16.76 -25.61 -11.96
N ASP A 442 17.30 -25.18 -13.10
CA ASP A 442 18.05 -26.01 -14.06
C ASP A 442 17.22 -27.21 -14.61
N ILE A 443 15.92 -27.00 -14.82
CA ILE A 443 14.99 -28.02 -15.33
C ILE A 443 14.53 -27.65 -16.74
N ASP A 444 14.59 -28.59 -17.70
CA ASP A 444 13.98 -28.43 -19.03
C ASP A 444 12.43 -28.53 -18.93
N PRO A 445 11.67 -27.48 -19.32
CA PRO A 445 10.21 -27.48 -19.24
C PRO A 445 9.51 -28.36 -20.28
N ARG A 446 10.21 -28.85 -21.32
CA ARG A 446 9.59 -29.66 -22.39
C ARG A 446 8.97 -30.94 -21.84
N ASN A 447 7.72 -31.22 -22.22
CA ASN A 447 6.94 -32.36 -21.75
C ASN A 447 6.66 -32.38 -20.25
N LYS A 448 6.88 -31.28 -19.53
CA LYS A 448 6.66 -31.16 -18.07
C LYS A 448 5.61 -30.13 -17.68
N LEU A 449 5.03 -29.49 -18.69
CA LEU A 449 4.12 -28.38 -18.55
C LEU A 449 2.93 -28.59 -19.50
N VAL A 450 1.73 -28.58 -18.93
CA VAL A 450 0.47 -28.63 -19.67
C VAL A 450 -0.35 -27.41 -19.30
N LEU A 451 -0.86 -26.74 -20.32
CA LEU A 451 -1.81 -25.65 -20.20
C LEU A 451 -3.21 -26.17 -20.54
N ILE A 452 -4.18 -25.81 -19.72
CA ILE A 452 -5.60 -26.12 -19.90
C ILE A 452 -6.36 -24.79 -19.95
N GLU A 453 -7.02 -24.53 -21.07
CA GLU A 453 -7.87 -23.34 -21.26
C GLU A 453 -9.29 -23.66 -20.81
N GLY A 454 -9.79 -22.91 -19.84
CA GLY A 454 -11.12 -23.13 -19.28
C GLY A 454 -12.24 -22.81 -20.27
N SER A 455 -13.44 -23.33 -20.01
CA SER A 455 -14.61 -22.99 -20.82
C SER A 455 -14.98 -21.52 -20.68
N ARG A 456 -15.26 -20.85 -21.81
CA ARG A 456 -15.64 -19.43 -21.91
C ARG A 456 -14.52 -18.42 -21.57
N GLY A 457 -13.26 -18.85 -21.53
CA GLY A 457 -12.09 -17.97 -21.39
C GLY A 457 -12.03 -17.15 -20.08
N LEU A 458 -12.53 -17.66 -18.96
CA LEU A 458 -12.52 -16.96 -17.65
C LEU A 458 -11.28 -17.27 -16.81
N GLU A 459 -11.01 -18.55 -16.54
CA GLU A 459 -9.83 -19.04 -15.81
C GLU A 459 -9.14 -20.16 -16.62
N ASP A 460 -7.82 -20.11 -16.66
CA ASP A 460 -6.96 -21.15 -17.21
C ASP A 460 -6.14 -21.79 -16.09
N LEU A 461 -5.62 -22.98 -16.37
CA LEU A 461 -4.84 -23.77 -15.42
C LEU A 461 -3.56 -24.27 -16.07
N ILE A 462 -2.45 -24.12 -15.35
CA ILE A 462 -1.18 -24.77 -15.66
C ILE A 462 -0.96 -25.94 -14.71
N ILE A 463 -0.61 -27.10 -15.25
CA ILE A 463 -0.01 -28.23 -14.51
C ILE A 463 1.46 -28.31 -14.87
N ALA A 464 2.33 -28.21 -13.86
CA ALA A 464 3.77 -28.28 -14.00
C ALA A 464 4.36 -29.36 -13.08
N LYS A 465 5.24 -30.21 -13.62
CA LYS A 465 5.93 -31.29 -12.88
C LYS A 465 7.45 -31.13 -13.01
N THR A 466 8.22 -31.63 -12.04
CA THR A 466 9.69 -31.70 -12.18
C THR A 466 10.13 -32.85 -13.09
N GLU A 467 9.28 -33.85 -13.23
CA GLU A 467 9.42 -35.02 -14.11
C GLU A 467 8.53 -34.90 -15.36
N ASN A 468 8.75 -35.76 -16.36
CA ASN A 468 7.96 -35.75 -17.59
C ASN A 468 6.52 -36.18 -17.31
N ILE A 469 5.56 -35.45 -17.88
CA ILE A 469 4.16 -35.87 -17.92
C ILE A 469 4.06 -37.03 -18.90
N LEU A 470 3.59 -38.18 -18.40
CA LEU A 470 3.49 -39.41 -19.19
C LEU A 470 2.37 -39.28 -20.23
N SER A 471 2.49 -39.99 -21.36
CA SER A 471 1.45 -39.97 -22.41
C SER A 471 0.07 -40.40 -21.88
N GLU A 472 0.03 -41.37 -20.97
CA GLU A 472 -1.20 -41.83 -20.31
C GLU A 472 -1.81 -40.74 -19.41
N GLU A 473 -0.97 -40.01 -18.67
CA GLU A 473 -1.39 -38.89 -17.81
C GLU A 473 -1.93 -37.73 -18.67
N LEU A 474 -1.23 -37.38 -19.76
CA LEU A 474 -1.70 -36.38 -20.72
C LEU A 474 -3.03 -36.78 -21.37
N GLN A 475 -3.21 -38.07 -21.68
CA GLN A 475 -4.47 -38.57 -22.22
C GLN A 475 -5.61 -38.41 -21.21
N LYS A 476 -5.39 -38.79 -19.94
CA LYS A 476 -6.37 -38.56 -18.87
C LYS A 476 -6.70 -37.08 -18.70
N ILE A 477 -5.70 -36.19 -18.70
CA ILE A 477 -5.93 -34.74 -18.64
C ILE A 477 -6.84 -34.29 -19.79
N ARG A 478 -6.60 -34.77 -21.02
CA ARG A 478 -7.44 -34.45 -22.19
C ARG A 478 -8.86 -34.99 -22.05
N GLU A 479 -9.02 -36.25 -21.64
CA GLU A 479 -10.32 -36.89 -21.45
C GLU A 479 -11.16 -36.16 -20.40
N GLU A 480 -10.56 -35.89 -19.23
CA GLU A 480 -11.20 -35.13 -18.15
C GLU A 480 -11.55 -33.71 -18.61
N SER A 481 -10.66 -33.03 -19.35
CA SER A 481 -10.94 -31.67 -19.84
C SER A 481 -12.07 -31.64 -20.88
N MET A 482 -12.07 -32.57 -21.84
CA MET A 482 -13.11 -32.65 -22.88
C MET A 482 -14.47 -33.00 -22.29
N SER A 483 -14.54 -33.86 -21.27
CA SER A 483 -15.81 -34.21 -20.60
C SER A 483 -16.51 -33.04 -19.90
N ARG A 484 -15.79 -31.93 -19.68
CA ARG A 484 -16.25 -30.71 -18.99
C ARG A 484 -16.36 -29.50 -19.92
N ASP A 485 -16.34 -29.72 -21.24
CA ASP A 485 -16.39 -28.69 -22.29
C ASP A 485 -15.29 -27.62 -22.21
N PHE A 486 -14.08 -27.96 -21.71
CA PHE A 486 -12.94 -27.03 -21.71
C PHE A 486 -12.34 -26.82 -23.11
N GLU A 487 -11.83 -25.62 -23.38
CA GLU A 487 -11.55 -25.15 -24.75
C GLU A 487 -10.34 -25.84 -25.39
N SER A 488 -9.25 -26.03 -24.63
CA SER A 488 -8.06 -26.70 -25.15
C SER A 488 -7.14 -27.26 -24.06
N VAL A 489 -6.34 -28.27 -24.44
CA VAL A 489 -5.26 -28.84 -23.61
C VAL A 489 -3.99 -28.89 -24.45
N THR A 490 -2.99 -28.09 -24.07
CA THR A 490 -1.76 -27.91 -24.83
C THR A 490 -0.54 -28.28 -23.99
N MET A 491 0.27 -29.21 -24.48
CA MET A 491 1.57 -29.54 -23.88
C MET A 491 2.63 -28.56 -24.39
N TYR A 492 3.51 -28.11 -23.50
CA TYR A 492 4.64 -27.26 -23.88
C TYR A 492 5.77 -28.08 -24.52
N GLU A 493 6.04 -27.82 -25.80
CA GLU A 493 7.06 -28.54 -26.61
C GLU A 493 8.35 -27.73 -26.87
N GLY A 494 8.52 -26.56 -26.25
CA GLY A 494 9.77 -25.79 -26.30
C GLY A 494 9.84 -24.65 -27.33
N ASN A 495 8.71 -24.19 -27.88
CA ASN A 495 8.71 -23.06 -28.80
C ASN A 495 8.92 -21.70 -28.08
N ASN A 496 9.90 -20.94 -28.59
CA ASN A 496 10.31 -19.54 -28.33
C ASN A 496 9.92 -18.88 -26.99
N LEU A 497 10.77 -19.12 -26.00
CA LEU A 497 10.99 -18.29 -24.79
C LEU A 497 11.06 -16.78 -25.07
N ALA A 498 11.55 -16.37 -26.24
CA ALA A 498 11.69 -14.97 -26.66
C ALA A 498 10.36 -14.18 -26.70
N ARG A 499 9.20 -14.83 -26.56
CA ARG A 499 7.89 -14.18 -26.44
C ARG A 499 7.58 -13.66 -25.04
N PHE A 500 8.23 -14.18 -23.99
CA PHE A 500 7.91 -13.84 -22.61
C PHE A 500 8.82 -12.71 -22.08
N VAL A 501 8.75 -11.54 -22.73
CA VAL A 501 9.44 -10.34 -22.24
C VAL A 501 8.70 -9.84 -20.98
N ASN A 502 9.44 -9.58 -19.88
CA ASN A 502 8.94 -9.02 -18.61
C ASN A 502 8.14 -9.96 -17.68
N VAL A 503 8.69 -11.14 -17.34
CA VAL A 503 8.17 -11.92 -16.20
C VAL A 503 8.51 -11.22 -14.86
N PRO A 504 7.61 -11.26 -13.86
CA PRO A 504 7.87 -10.63 -12.56
C PRO A 504 8.97 -11.34 -11.76
N THR A 505 9.82 -10.58 -11.07
CA THR A 505 10.86 -11.07 -10.16
C THR A 505 10.72 -10.43 -8.79
N ASP A 506 11.42 -10.92 -7.77
CA ASP A 506 11.40 -10.27 -6.44
C ASP A 506 11.94 -8.82 -6.46
N ASP A 507 12.80 -8.46 -7.42
CA ASP A 507 13.24 -7.06 -7.63
C ASP A 507 12.21 -6.22 -8.41
N ARG A 508 11.38 -6.87 -9.23
CA ARG A 508 10.32 -6.26 -10.05
C ARG A 508 9.04 -7.11 -9.99
N PRO A 509 8.30 -7.09 -8.87
CA PRO A 509 7.19 -8.03 -8.62
C PRO A 509 5.87 -7.57 -9.28
N TYR A 510 5.93 -6.98 -10.47
CA TYR A 510 4.78 -6.38 -11.15
C TYR A 510 4.32 -7.26 -12.32
N LEU A 511 3.07 -7.70 -12.27
CA LEU A 511 2.46 -8.54 -13.30
C LEU A 511 1.93 -7.67 -14.46
N THR A 512 2.81 -7.13 -15.32
CA THR A 512 2.53 -6.04 -16.31
C THR A 512 1.72 -6.41 -17.55
N ARG A 513 0.52 -5.88 -17.82
CA ARG A 513 -0.38 -6.36 -18.92
C ARG A 513 0.32 -6.59 -20.29
N PRO A 514 0.07 -7.69 -21.03
CA PRO A 514 0.39 -7.74 -22.45
C PRO A 514 -0.57 -6.85 -23.23
N ILE A 515 -0.09 -6.24 -24.31
CA ILE A 515 -0.84 -5.32 -25.18
C ILE A 515 -1.93 -6.10 -25.94
N GLY A 516 -3.17 -6.06 -25.45
CA GLY A 516 -4.33 -6.70 -26.08
C GLY A 516 -5.36 -5.67 -26.56
N ASN A 517 -5.60 -5.61 -27.88
CA ASN A 517 -6.54 -4.73 -28.55
C ASN A 517 -8.02 -5.03 -28.19
N ARG A 518 -8.60 -4.42 -27.15
CA ARG A 518 -10.05 -4.12 -27.12
C ARG A 518 -10.33 -2.78 -26.47
N ALA A 519 -10.88 -1.89 -27.30
CA ALA A 519 -11.22 -0.51 -26.99
C ALA A 519 -12.35 -0.41 -25.96
N SER A 520 -12.01 -0.17 -24.70
CA SER A 520 -12.86 0.55 -23.76
C SER A 520 -11.93 1.29 -22.80
N LEU A 521 -11.69 2.58 -23.11
CA LEU A 521 -10.71 3.47 -22.46
C LEU A 521 -9.31 2.83 -22.28
N ASN A 522 -8.57 2.77 -23.40
CA ASN A 522 -7.17 2.33 -23.52
C ASN A 522 -6.19 3.24 -22.75
N LEU A 523 -6.25 3.28 -21.42
CA LEU A 523 -5.11 3.71 -20.62
C LEU A 523 -4.28 2.46 -20.33
N ASN A 524 -3.14 2.32 -21.02
CA ASN A 524 -2.19 1.26 -20.70
C ASN A 524 -1.69 1.51 -19.26
N PRO A 525 -1.77 0.53 -18.33
CA PRO A 525 -1.23 0.66 -16.98
C PRO A 525 0.22 1.13 -16.94
N ASP A 526 1.03 0.69 -17.91
CA ASP A 526 2.42 1.13 -18.09
C ASP A 526 2.53 2.63 -18.39
N THR A 527 1.56 3.19 -19.12
CA THR A 527 1.53 4.61 -19.47
C THR A 527 0.69 5.45 -18.52
N LEU A 528 -0.05 4.82 -17.60
CA LEU A 528 -0.91 5.51 -16.65
C LEU A 528 -0.13 6.52 -15.80
N PRO A 529 1.02 6.15 -15.17
CA PRO A 529 1.85 7.13 -14.47
C PRO A 529 2.31 8.30 -15.35
N LEU A 530 2.52 8.09 -16.66
CA LEU A 530 2.93 9.15 -17.59
C LEU A 530 1.83 10.20 -17.80
N TYR A 531 0.57 9.79 -17.84
CA TYR A 531 -0.56 10.74 -17.93
C TYR A 531 -0.68 11.65 -16.71
N PHE A 532 -0.16 11.24 -15.56
CA PHE A 532 -0.09 12.07 -14.34
C PHE A 532 1.22 12.85 -14.25
N LEU A 533 2.32 12.27 -14.73
CA LEU A 533 3.63 12.92 -14.72
C LEU A 533 3.60 14.26 -15.46
N LEU A 534 3.00 14.32 -16.66
CA LEU A 534 3.02 15.53 -17.48
C LEU A 534 2.24 16.70 -16.86
N PRO A 535 0.97 16.56 -16.41
CA PRO A 535 0.27 17.63 -15.71
C PRO A 535 0.96 18.05 -14.42
N THR A 536 1.44 17.10 -13.60
CA THR A 536 2.14 17.43 -12.36
C THR A 536 3.45 18.15 -12.63
N LEU A 537 4.21 17.73 -13.65
CA LEU A 537 5.43 18.41 -14.08
C LEU A 537 5.11 19.82 -14.57
N LEU A 538 4.04 20.00 -15.34
CA LEU A 538 3.61 21.32 -15.79
C LEU A 538 3.24 22.21 -14.61
N ILE A 539 2.44 21.72 -13.65
CA ILE A 539 2.10 22.44 -12.41
C ILE A 539 3.37 22.83 -11.67
N PHE A 540 4.30 21.89 -11.49
CA PHE A 540 5.57 22.15 -10.83
C PHE A 540 6.40 23.22 -11.56
N LEU A 541 6.51 23.15 -12.89
CA LEU A 541 7.25 24.12 -13.70
C LEU A 541 6.61 25.51 -13.66
N VAL A 542 5.28 25.60 -13.73
CA VAL A 542 4.54 26.87 -13.60
C VAL A 542 4.78 27.49 -12.24
N VAL A 543 4.65 26.68 -11.18
CA VAL A 543 4.92 27.10 -9.81
C VAL A 543 6.38 27.58 -9.71
N ALA A 544 7.36 26.77 -10.10
CA ALA A 544 8.78 27.13 -10.15
C ALA A 544 9.06 28.43 -10.93
N ALA A 545 8.36 28.68 -12.05
CA ALA A 545 8.50 29.91 -12.82
C ALA A 545 7.97 31.14 -12.05
N THR A 546 6.87 31.00 -11.31
CA THR A 546 6.34 32.10 -10.48
C THR A 546 7.28 32.47 -9.33
N PHE A 547 8.09 31.52 -8.82
CA PHE A 547 9.13 31.79 -7.83
C PHE A 547 10.17 32.79 -8.31
N PHE A 548 10.65 32.67 -9.55
CA PHE A 548 11.63 33.61 -10.11
C PHE A 548 11.03 35.01 -10.37
N ARG A 549 9.72 35.11 -10.56
CA ARG A 549 9.00 36.38 -10.72
C ARG A 549 8.60 37.01 -9.38
N ALA A 550 8.69 36.28 -8.27
CA ALA A 550 8.35 36.80 -6.96
C ALA A 550 9.33 37.91 -6.52
N ARG A 551 8.77 38.96 -5.90
CA ARG A 551 9.54 40.10 -5.34
C ARG A 551 10.18 39.69 -4.01
N ILE A 552 11.29 38.97 -4.08
CA ILE A 552 12.04 38.45 -2.92
C ILE A 552 13.45 39.04 -2.92
N SER A 553 13.97 39.44 -1.74
CA SER A 553 15.35 39.92 -1.58
C SER A 553 16.38 38.78 -1.59
N ALA A 554 16.46 38.05 -2.70
CA ALA A 554 17.47 37.02 -2.93
C ALA A 554 17.96 37.08 -4.38
N ASN A 555 19.26 36.92 -4.60
CA ASN A 555 19.85 36.88 -5.93
C ASN A 555 19.49 35.59 -6.70
N THR A 556 19.70 35.59 -8.02
CA THR A 556 19.29 34.48 -8.89
C THR A 556 19.94 33.15 -8.52
N LEU A 557 21.22 33.15 -8.12
CA LEU A 557 21.94 31.92 -7.76
C LEU A 557 21.40 31.29 -6.48
N THR A 558 21.10 32.11 -5.46
CA THR A 558 20.48 31.66 -4.20
C THR A 558 19.10 31.07 -4.48
N ARG A 559 18.31 31.71 -5.36
CA ARG A 559 17.00 31.21 -5.78
C ARG A 559 17.13 29.86 -6.48
N LEU A 560 18.04 29.74 -7.44
CA LEU A 560 18.28 28.49 -8.17
C LEU A 560 18.77 27.38 -7.22
N GLY A 561 19.73 27.68 -6.34
CA GLY A 561 20.24 26.74 -5.35
C GLY A 561 19.15 26.26 -4.39
N SER A 562 18.29 27.17 -3.92
CA SER A 562 17.12 26.82 -3.09
C SER A 562 16.17 25.90 -3.84
N LEU A 563 15.83 26.24 -5.08
CA LEU A 563 14.92 25.45 -5.91
C LEU A 563 15.46 24.04 -6.12
N VAL A 564 16.71 23.90 -6.55
CA VAL A 564 17.33 22.58 -6.78
C VAL A 564 17.39 21.79 -5.47
N TYR A 565 17.86 22.41 -4.38
CA TYR A 565 18.01 21.75 -3.09
C TYR A 565 16.68 21.18 -2.56
N PHE A 566 15.63 22.02 -2.45
CA PHE A 566 14.37 21.59 -1.85
C PHE A 566 13.54 20.68 -2.76
N SER A 567 13.65 20.84 -4.09
CA SER A 567 12.95 19.94 -5.03
C SER A 567 13.53 18.54 -4.97
N PHE A 568 14.86 18.41 -5.07
CA PHE A 568 15.49 17.09 -5.04
C PHE A 568 15.34 16.43 -3.67
N LEU A 569 15.33 17.18 -2.55
CA LEU A 569 14.97 16.63 -1.25
C LEU A 569 13.56 16.02 -1.23
N GLY A 570 12.59 16.68 -1.89
CA GLY A 570 11.23 16.17 -2.01
C GLY A 570 11.22 14.85 -2.79
N VAL A 571 11.85 14.86 -3.96
CA VAL A 571 11.97 13.67 -4.83
C VAL A 571 12.58 12.48 -4.08
N VAL A 572 13.81 12.64 -3.56
CA VAL A 572 14.56 11.52 -2.96
C VAL A 572 13.91 10.97 -1.70
N SER A 573 13.24 11.81 -0.90
CA SER A 573 12.62 11.37 0.36
C SER A 573 11.44 10.41 0.11
N VAL A 574 10.53 10.77 -0.79
CA VAL A 574 9.38 9.91 -1.14
C VAL A 574 9.81 8.71 -1.97
N SER A 575 10.75 8.86 -2.90
CA SER A 575 11.25 7.71 -3.67
C SER A 575 11.88 6.64 -2.78
N PHE A 576 12.66 7.03 -1.75
CA PHE A 576 13.21 6.10 -0.76
C PHE A 576 12.10 5.43 0.08
N GLN A 577 11.11 6.20 0.50
CA GLN A 577 9.98 5.70 1.26
C GLN A 577 9.22 4.63 0.46
N ILE A 578 8.92 4.90 -0.81
CA ILE A 578 8.26 3.94 -1.72
C ILE A 578 9.10 2.69 -1.89
N ALA A 579 10.40 2.82 -2.18
CA ALA A 579 11.29 1.66 -2.33
C ALA A 579 11.28 0.77 -1.07
N SER A 580 11.26 1.37 0.11
CA SER A 580 11.23 0.65 1.39
C SER A 580 9.89 -0.04 1.63
N VAL A 581 8.78 0.70 1.47
CA VAL A 581 7.42 0.19 1.69
C VAL A 581 7.08 -0.94 0.72
N MET A 582 7.60 -0.91 -0.49
CA MET A 582 7.34 -1.94 -1.49
C MET A 582 8.21 -3.19 -1.32
N LYS A 583 9.44 -3.06 -0.80
CA LYS A 583 10.40 -4.18 -0.71
C LYS A 583 10.28 -5.02 0.56
N PHE A 584 10.02 -4.41 1.71
CA PHE A 584 9.94 -5.12 2.99
C PHE A 584 8.69 -6.00 3.23
N PRO A 585 7.54 -5.86 2.53
CA PRO A 585 6.39 -6.73 2.73
C PRO A 585 6.72 -8.22 2.60
N PHE A 586 7.57 -8.57 1.63
CA PHE A 586 8.11 -9.92 1.45
C PHE A 586 8.73 -10.47 2.74
N PHE A 587 9.56 -9.66 3.40
CA PHE A 587 10.32 -10.12 4.56
C PHE A 587 9.50 -10.13 5.86
N LEU A 588 8.53 -9.24 6.01
CA LEU A 588 7.73 -9.13 7.22
C LEU A 588 6.46 -9.99 7.19
N GLY A 589 6.03 -10.47 6.02
CA GLY A 589 4.93 -11.43 5.87
C GLY A 589 3.54 -10.87 6.21
N ASN A 590 3.41 -9.55 6.34
CA ASN A 590 2.12 -8.86 6.45
C ASN A 590 2.27 -7.44 5.86
N PRO A 591 1.72 -7.18 4.65
CA PRO A 591 1.90 -5.90 3.96
C PRO A 591 1.45 -4.68 4.79
N THR A 592 0.43 -4.82 5.62
CA THR A 592 -0.10 -3.67 6.37
C THR A 592 0.71 -3.35 7.61
N HIS A 593 1.12 -4.38 8.36
CA HIS A 593 2.05 -4.19 9.47
C HIS A 593 3.41 -3.71 8.98
N THR A 594 3.82 -4.13 7.78
CA THR A 594 5.02 -3.63 7.11
C THR A 594 4.93 -2.14 6.85
N LEU A 595 3.85 -1.67 6.21
CA LEU A 595 3.65 -0.25 5.96
C LEU A 595 3.68 0.55 7.27
N GLY A 596 2.97 0.09 8.30
CA GLY A 596 2.97 0.73 9.61
C GLY A 596 4.37 0.83 10.23
N VAL A 597 5.12 -0.27 10.27
CA VAL A 597 6.45 -0.33 10.89
C VAL A 597 7.49 0.45 10.09
N VAL A 598 7.54 0.26 8.76
CA VAL A 598 8.51 0.93 7.88
C VAL A 598 8.30 2.43 7.93
N LEU A 599 7.06 2.92 7.74
CA LEU A 599 6.76 4.34 7.78
C LEU A 599 7.04 4.95 9.16
N THR A 600 6.57 4.30 10.23
CA THR A 600 6.81 4.77 11.60
C THR A 600 8.32 4.85 11.88
N SER A 601 9.10 3.87 11.42
CA SER A 601 10.56 3.87 11.59
C SER A 601 11.21 5.01 10.83
N ILE A 602 10.88 5.18 9.54
CA ILE A 602 11.41 6.29 8.71
C ILE A 602 11.16 7.64 9.39
N LEU A 603 9.95 7.84 9.91
CA LEU A 603 9.54 9.09 10.55
C LEU A 603 10.20 9.29 11.92
N ILE A 604 10.29 8.25 12.77
CA ILE A 604 10.97 8.33 14.08
C ILE A 604 12.45 8.66 13.90
N PHE A 605 13.18 7.89 13.09
CA PHE A 605 14.60 8.16 12.90
C PHE A 605 14.84 9.46 12.15
N GLY A 606 13.98 9.82 11.19
CA GLY A 606 13.98 11.14 10.57
C GLY A 606 13.81 12.28 11.58
N SER A 607 12.92 12.13 12.57
CA SER A 607 12.75 13.10 13.65
C SER A 607 14.04 13.27 14.47
N LEU A 608 14.69 12.15 14.85
CA LEU A 608 15.97 12.16 15.58
C LEU A 608 17.08 12.82 14.74
N GLY A 609 17.09 12.57 13.43
CA GLY A 609 17.92 13.27 12.47
C GLY A 609 17.71 14.77 12.53
N SER A 610 16.45 15.22 12.47
CA SER A 610 16.09 16.63 12.52
C SER A 610 16.65 17.32 13.76
N ILE A 611 16.36 16.81 14.96
CA ILE A 611 16.76 17.47 16.21
C ILE A 611 18.29 17.52 16.37
N SER A 612 19.03 16.56 15.80
CA SER A 612 20.50 16.56 15.82
C SER A 612 21.10 17.79 15.12
N THR A 613 20.38 18.39 14.17
CA THR A 613 20.84 19.57 13.43
C THR A 613 20.61 20.90 14.18
N LEU A 614 19.95 20.87 15.34
CA LEU A 614 19.64 22.07 16.12
C LEU A 614 20.88 22.89 16.46
N ARG A 615 22.00 22.23 16.79
CA ARG A 615 23.27 22.89 17.17
C ARG A 615 24.21 23.15 15.99
N LEU A 616 23.89 22.65 14.79
CA LEU A 616 24.74 22.84 13.61
C LEU A 616 24.73 24.30 13.14
N ARG A 617 25.91 24.80 12.78
CA ARG A 617 26.12 26.17 12.33
C ARG A 617 25.84 26.29 10.83
N THR A 618 24.94 27.20 10.47
CA THR A 618 24.58 27.50 9.07
C THR A 618 25.73 28.09 8.26
N SER A 619 26.80 28.58 8.90
CA SER A 619 28.00 29.08 8.21
C SER A 619 28.73 27.99 7.42
N ASN A 620 28.60 26.73 7.83
CA ASN A 620 29.24 25.57 7.21
C ASN A 620 28.23 24.75 6.41
N PHE A 621 27.14 25.37 5.95
CA PHE A 621 25.98 24.68 5.37
C PHE A 621 26.38 23.70 4.26
N PHE A 622 27.06 24.17 3.21
CA PHE A 622 27.49 23.33 2.09
C PHE A 622 28.36 22.15 2.55
N ARG A 623 29.41 22.40 3.33
CA ARG A 623 30.31 21.33 3.82
C ARG A 623 29.56 20.28 4.65
N THR A 624 28.64 20.73 5.50
CA THR A 624 27.83 19.84 6.34
C THR A 624 26.90 18.99 5.48
N VAL A 625 26.21 19.61 4.52
CA VAL A 625 25.34 18.89 3.55
C VAL A 625 26.17 17.89 2.74
N ALA A 626 27.34 18.26 2.24
CA ALA A 626 28.20 17.36 1.47
C ALA A 626 28.64 16.13 2.27
N ILE A 627 29.02 16.30 3.55
CA ILE A 627 29.38 15.18 4.44
C ILE A 627 28.18 14.27 4.68
N ILE A 628 27.01 14.83 5.01
CA ILE A 628 25.79 14.03 5.23
C ILE A 628 25.42 13.26 3.95
N ASN A 629 25.52 13.89 2.78
CA ASN A 629 25.27 13.22 1.50
C ASN A 629 26.26 12.10 1.21
N ALA A 630 27.55 12.28 1.49
CA ALA A 630 28.54 11.22 1.33
C ALA A 630 28.21 10.00 2.21
N ILE A 631 27.74 10.23 3.45
CA ILE A 631 27.27 9.17 4.34
C ILE A 631 26.03 8.48 3.77
N ILE A 632 25.04 9.23 3.28
CA ILE A 632 23.82 8.68 2.66
C ILE A 632 24.17 7.78 1.48
N VAL A 633 25.01 8.25 0.56
CA VAL A 633 25.43 7.47 -0.62
C VAL A 633 26.19 6.20 -0.19
N ALA A 634 27.10 6.30 0.78
CA ALA A 634 27.82 5.14 1.30
C ALA A 634 26.86 4.10 1.94
N LEU A 635 25.88 4.56 2.70
CA LEU A 635 24.85 3.70 3.31
C LEU A 635 23.98 3.01 2.24
N PHE A 636 23.55 3.73 1.20
CA PHE A 636 22.81 3.13 0.09
C PHE A 636 23.61 2.05 -0.64
N LEU A 637 24.87 2.33 -0.98
CA LEU A 637 25.74 1.36 -1.65
C LEU A 637 26.01 0.14 -0.78
N ALA A 638 26.14 0.31 0.54
CA ALA A 638 26.28 -0.79 1.48
C ALA A 638 25.00 -1.64 1.60
N LEU A 639 23.83 -1.02 1.52
CA LEU A 639 22.54 -1.71 1.71
C LEU A 639 22.14 -2.59 0.52
N ILE A 640 22.55 -2.27 -0.71
CA ILE A 640 22.17 -3.06 -1.90
C ILE A 640 22.55 -4.56 -1.77
N PRO A 641 23.83 -4.93 -1.58
CA PRO A 641 24.21 -6.35 -1.46
C PRO A 641 23.76 -6.96 -0.12
N VAL A 642 23.80 -6.15 0.95
CA VAL A 642 23.47 -6.60 2.30
C VAL A 642 22.00 -6.95 2.43
N GLN A 643 21.11 -6.17 1.81
CA GLN A 643 19.67 -6.40 1.92
C GLN A 643 19.27 -7.73 1.31
N GLN A 644 19.74 -8.08 0.11
CA GLN A 644 19.36 -9.36 -0.51
C GLN A 644 19.82 -10.54 0.35
N PHE A 645 21.09 -10.53 0.77
CA PHE A 645 21.67 -11.59 1.58
C PHE A 645 20.97 -11.75 2.95
N ILE A 646 20.74 -10.62 3.64
CA ILE A 646 20.12 -10.60 4.97
C ILE A 646 18.68 -11.06 4.90
N LEU A 647 17.92 -10.59 3.91
CA LEU A 647 16.51 -10.96 3.80
C LEU A 647 16.41 -12.47 3.57
N GLU A 648 17.12 -13.03 2.57
CA GLU A 648 17.09 -14.47 2.29
C GLU A 648 17.52 -15.33 3.50
N SER A 649 18.61 -14.96 4.18
CA SER A 649 19.18 -15.76 5.27
C SER A 649 18.35 -15.73 6.56
N LEU A 650 17.53 -14.70 6.77
CA LEU A 650 16.77 -14.48 8.01
C LEU A 650 15.25 -14.52 7.82
N LEU A 651 14.76 -15.02 6.67
CA LEU A 651 13.32 -15.26 6.45
C LEU A 651 12.71 -16.21 7.49
N SER A 652 13.50 -17.17 7.99
CA SER A 652 13.08 -18.12 9.03
C SER A 652 13.07 -17.53 10.45
N ALA A 653 13.58 -16.32 10.65
CA ALA A 653 13.61 -15.68 11.95
C ALA A 653 12.20 -15.32 12.45
N GLY A 654 12.04 -15.25 13.77
CA GLY A 654 10.76 -14.85 14.37
C GLY A 654 10.35 -13.43 13.95
N LEU A 655 9.05 -13.13 13.91
CA LEU A 655 8.54 -11.82 13.48
C LEU A 655 9.23 -10.66 14.20
N THR A 656 9.43 -10.76 15.52
CA THR A 656 10.11 -9.72 16.31
C THR A 656 11.55 -9.47 15.84
N GLN A 657 12.31 -10.51 15.51
CA GLN A 657 13.68 -10.38 15.03
C GLN A 657 13.71 -9.72 13.65
N ARG A 658 12.80 -10.13 12.75
CA ARG A 658 12.64 -9.53 11.42
C ARG A 658 12.26 -8.06 11.50
N LEU A 659 11.34 -7.70 12.40
CA LEU A 659 10.97 -6.31 12.67
C LEU A 659 12.16 -5.47 13.13
N ILE A 660 12.92 -5.94 14.13
CA ILE A 660 14.12 -5.25 14.63
C ILE A 660 15.13 -5.05 13.50
N LEU A 661 15.34 -6.07 12.66
CA LEU A 661 16.29 -5.99 11.56
C LEU A 661 15.89 -4.94 10.52
N VAL A 662 14.61 -4.88 10.12
CA VAL A 662 14.11 -3.85 9.21
C VAL A 662 14.31 -2.45 9.81
N ILE A 663 14.01 -2.28 11.10
CA ILE A 663 14.22 -1.03 11.84
C ILE A 663 15.71 -0.63 11.78
N VAL A 664 16.62 -1.57 12.07
CA VAL A 664 18.08 -1.32 12.07
C VAL A 664 18.61 -0.97 10.69
N LEU A 665 18.10 -1.60 9.62
CA LEU A 665 18.51 -1.30 8.25
C LEU A 665 18.05 0.09 7.80
N ILE A 666 16.84 0.50 8.20
CA ILE A 666 16.24 1.79 7.82
C ILE A 666 16.82 2.95 8.65
N ALA A 667 17.07 2.73 9.94
CA ALA A 667 17.37 3.78 10.90
C ALA A 667 18.52 4.73 10.50
N PRO A 668 19.71 4.26 10.06
CA PRO A 668 20.82 5.15 9.72
C PRO A 668 20.54 6.04 8.51
N LEU A 669 19.89 5.49 7.48
CA LEU A 669 19.47 6.25 6.31
C LEU A 669 18.42 7.28 6.69
N SER A 670 17.35 6.88 7.38
CA SER A 670 16.29 7.80 7.78
C SER A 670 16.79 8.90 8.71
N PHE A 671 17.69 8.59 9.64
CA PHE A 671 18.34 9.58 10.49
C PHE A 671 19.10 10.62 9.67
N THR A 672 19.98 10.19 8.77
CA THR A 672 20.80 11.12 7.97
C THR A 672 19.97 11.93 6.96
N MET A 673 18.97 11.32 6.34
CA MET A 673 18.02 12.02 5.46
C MET A 673 17.20 13.07 6.22
N GLY A 674 16.74 12.75 7.43
CA GLY A 674 15.98 13.66 8.30
C GLY A 674 16.73 14.90 8.76
N MET A 675 18.06 14.95 8.58
CA MET A 675 18.88 16.13 8.89
C MET A 675 18.75 17.24 7.82
N LEU A 676 18.58 16.89 6.55
CA LEU A 676 18.83 17.81 5.44
C LEU A 676 17.76 18.91 5.34
N PHE A 677 16.48 18.53 5.26
CA PHE A 677 15.37 19.46 5.11
C PHE A 677 15.29 20.53 6.22
N PRO A 678 15.27 20.19 7.53
CA PRO A 678 15.20 21.18 8.61
C PRO A 678 16.44 22.07 8.68
N PHE A 679 17.62 21.54 8.35
CA PHE A 679 18.85 22.33 8.29
C PHE A 679 18.82 23.33 7.13
N GLY A 680 18.24 22.93 5.99
CA GLY A 680 17.93 23.81 4.87
C GLY A 680 16.97 24.94 5.27
N LEU A 681 15.83 24.61 5.90
CA LEU A 681 14.84 25.61 6.33
C LEU A 681 15.42 26.61 7.33
N LYS A 682 16.23 26.15 8.29
CA LYS A 682 16.96 27.01 9.24
C LYS A 682 17.91 27.97 8.53
N THR A 683 18.53 27.53 7.44
CA THR A 683 19.49 28.32 6.66
C THR A 683 18.77 29.36 5.80
N ILE A 684 17.71 28.96 5.09
CA ILE A 684 16.86 29.86 4.31
C ILE A 684 16.19 30.91 5.19
N GLY A 685 15.68 30.51 6.36
CA GLY A 685 15.03 31.43 7.29
C GLY A 685 15.92 32.58 7.77
N LYS A 686 17.25 32.39 7.79
CA LYS A 686 18.22 33.46 8.06
C LYS A 686 18.41 34.43 6.89
N ILE A 687 18.18 33.96 5.66
CA ILE A 687 18.25 34.79 4.45
C ILE A 687 16.94 35.57 4.31
N SER A 688 15.81 34.87 4.38
CA SER A 688 14.47 35.46 4.36
C SER A 688 13.45 34.47 4.92
N GLU A 689 12.72 34.87 5.96
CA GLU A 689 11.61 34.07 6.51
C GLU A 689 10.48 33.90 5.50
N ASP A 690 10.29 34.86 4.58
CA ASP A 690 9.29 34.77 3.52
C ASP A 690 9.59 33.66 2.51
N LEU A 691 10.85 33.20 2.39
CA LEU A 691 11.19 32.07 1.52
C LEU A 691 10.77 30.71 2.09
N VAL A 692 10.60 30.60 3.41
CA VAL A 692 10.33 29.32 4.09
C VAL A 692 9.04 28.65 3.60
N PRO A 693 7.87 29.34 3.52
CA PRO A 693 6.65 28.77 2.96
C PRO A 693 6.80 28.25 1.53
N TRP A 694 7.59 28.96 0.73
CA TRP A 694 7.85 28.60 -0.66
C TRP A 694 8.66 27.30 -0.71
N MET A 695 9.74 27.19 0.06
CA MET A 695 10.59 25.99 0.08
C MET A 695 9.86 24.77 0.66
N TRP A 696 8.98 24.98 1.64
CA TRP A 696 8.04 23.96 2.11
C TRP A 696 7.11 23.49 0.99
N GLY A 697 6.49 24.44 0.28
CA GLY A 697 5.54 24.16 -0.79
C GLY A 697 6.15 23.42 -1.98
N LEU A 698 7.31 23.89 -2.44
CA LEU A 698 8.09 23.30 -3.52
C LEU A 698 8.55 21.87 -3.19
N ASN A 699 8.98 21.64 -1.95
CA ASN A 699 9.37 20.30 -1.49
C ASN A 699 8.18 19.32 -1.57
N GLY A 700 7.00 19.73 -1.11
CA GLY A 700 5.78 18.93 -1.22
C GLY A 700 5.38 18.62 -2.67
N LEU A 701 5.45 19.60 -3.58
CA LEU A 701 5.16 19.37 -5.00
C LEU A 701 6.20 18.47 -5.69
N ALA A 702 7.48 18.62 -5.34
CA ALA A 702 8.54 17.76 -5.89
C ALA A 702 8.46 16.33 -5.35
N ALA A 703 8.00 16.15 -4.11
CA ALA A 703 7.70 14.85 -3.54
C ALA A 703 6.62 14.09 -4.34
N VAL A 704 5.63 14.80 -4.90
CA VAL A 704 4.66 14.21 -5.84
C VAL A 704 5.34 13.63 -7.08
N LEU A 705 6.22 14.42 -7.71
CA LEU A 705 6.98 13.96 -8.88
C LEU A 705 7.87 12.77 -8.53
N GLY A 706 8.54 12.81 -7.37
CA GLY A 706 9.37 11.71 -6.90
C GLY A 706 8.59 10.41 -6.68
N GLY A 707 7.34 10.50 -6.23
CA GLY A 707 6.46 9.36 -6.09
C GLY A 707 6.13 8.70 -7.43
N ILE A 708 5.70 9.50 -8.40
CA ILE A 708 5.36 9.04 -9.76
C ILE A 708 6.60 8.46 -10.46
N ILE A 709 7.74 9.16 -10.41
CA ILE A 709 9.00 8.71 -11.01
C ILE A 709 9.48 7.41 -10.36
N ALA A 710 9.40 7.31 -9.03
CA ALA A 710 9.80 6.10 -8.32
C ALA A 710 8.98 4.88 -8.76
N GLN A 711 7.68 5.06 -8.90
CA GLN A 711 6.79 4.02 -9.38
C GLN A 711 7.14 3.58 -10.80
N ILE A 712 7.31 4.51 -11.74
CA ILE A 712 7.71 4.23 -13.13
C ILE A 712 9.01 3.43 -13.15
N ILE A 713 10.02 3.85 -12.38
CA ILE A 713 11.31 3.14 -12.32
C ILE A 713 11.12 1.73 -11.75
N SER A 714 10.34 1.57 -10.68
CA SER A 714 10.12 0.26 -10.06
C SER A 714 9.36 -0.72 -10.96
N ILE A 715 8.36 -0.25 -11.71
CA ILE A 715 7.55 -1.08 -12.60
C ILE A 715 8.36 -1.57 -13.80
N HIS A 716 9.22 -0.71 -14.37
CA HIS A 716 9.97 -1.05 -15.59
C HIS A 716 11.36 -1.63 -15.34
N TYR A 717 12.06 -1.17 -14.30
CA TYR A 717 13.47 -1.47 -14.05
C TYR A 717 13.75 -2.12 -12.70
N GLY A 718 12.75 -2.25 -11.82
CA GLY A 718 12.89 -2.88 -10.50
C GLY A 718 13.39 -1.95 -9.39
N TYR A 719 13.35 -2.45 -8.15
CA TYR A 719 13.69 -1.68 -6.96
C TYR A 719 15.19 -1.38 -6.84
N THR A 720 16.07 -2.25 -7.35
CA THR A 720 17.51 -2.02 -7.33
C THR A 720 17.88 -0.75 -8.13
N VAL A 721 17.32 -0.60 -9.33
CA VAL A 721 17.54 0.60 -10.15
C VAL A 721 16.93 1.85 -9.51
N LEU A 722 15.77 1.71 -8.85
CA LEU A 722 15.17 2.80 -8.08
C LEU A 722 16.10 3.31 -6.97
N VAL A 723 16.65 2.40 -6.14
CA VAL A 723 17.55 2.77 -5.04
C VAL A 723 18.82 3.44 -5.56
N LEU A 724 19.41 2.93 -6.65
CA LEU A 724 20.57 3.57 -7.29
C LEU A 724 20.24 4.97 -7.82
N SER A 725 19.07 5.13 -8.44
CA SER A 725 18.60 6.43 -8.96
C SER A 725 18.40 7.45 -7.83
N VAL A 726 17.88 7.01 -6.68
CA VAL A 726 17.76 7.85 -5.47
C VAL A 726 19.15 8.27 -4.95
N ALA A 727 20.10 7.34 -4.85
CA ALA A 727 21.46 7.64 -4.40
C ALA A 727 22.17 8.66 -5.32
N LEU A 728 22.01 8.53 -6.64
CA LEU A 728 22.56 9.49 -7.61
C LEU A 728 21.89 10.86 -7.50
N SER A 729 20.59 10.91 -7.26
CA SER A 729 19.81 12.15 -7.15
C SER A 729 20.21 13.01 -5.95
N TYR A 730 20.83 12.44 -4.91
CA TYR A 730 21.44 13.21 -3.81
C TYR A 730 22.62 14.09 -4.27
N GLY A 731 23.26 13.79 -5.39
CA GLY A 731 24.26 14.68 -6.01
C GLY A 731 23.69 16.05 -6.35
N ALA A 732 22.43 16.11 -6.82
CA ALA A 732 21.73 17.37 -7.10
C ALA A 732 21.42 18.15 -5.81
N VAL A 733 21.18 17.47 -4.68
CA VAL A 733 21.03 18.12 -3.36
C VAL A 733 22.32 18.83 -2.97
N VAL A 734 23.48 18.19 -3.16
CA VAL A 734 24.79 18.83 -2.89
C VAL A 734 25.03 20.02 -3.81
N LEU A 735 24.72 19.90 -5.11
CA LEU A 735 24.81 21.00 -6.06
C LEU A 735 23.93 22.19 -5.66
N GLY A 736 22.67 21.94 -5.27
CA GLY A 736 21.77 22.97 -4.78
C GLY A 736 22.33 23.67 -3.53
N ALA A 737 22.89 22.91 -2.60
CA ALA A 737 23.53 23.46 -1.40
C ALA A 737 24.78 24.29 -1.70
N PHE A 738 25.58 23.88 -2.70
CA PHE A 738 26.72 24.67 -3.18
C PHE A 738 26.23 26.02 -3.69
N LEU A 739 25.33 26.02 -4.69
CA LEU A 739 24.77 27.23 -5.31
C LEU A 739 24.12 28.18 -4.29
N LEU A 740 23.47 27.64 -3.26
CA LEU A 740 22.91 28.41 -2.14
C LEU A 740 23.96 29.23 -1.37
N THR A 741 25.20 28.72 -1.29
CA THR A 741 26.30 29.32 -0.52
C THR A 741 27.33 30.05 -1.38
N SER A 742 27.30 29.89 -2.70
CA SER A 742 28.33 30.34 -3.63
C SER A 742 28.12 31.76 -4.16
N LEU A 743 28.01 32.78 -3.29
CA LEU A 743 28.17 34.21 -3.68
C LEU A 743 28.78 35.01 -2.50
N PRO A 744 29.49 36.12 -2.77
CA PRO A 744 30.29 36.80 -1.76
C PRO A 744 29.44 37.29 -0.60
N LYS A 745 29.92 37.06 0.62
CA LYS A 745 29.56 37.90 1.75
C LYS A 745 30.06 39.30 1.38
N ASN A 746 29.15 40.24 1.14
CA ASN A 746 29.51 41.65 0.96
C ASN A 746 30.48 42.10 2.05
#